data_AF-F2KQ45-F1
#
_entry.id   AF-F2KQ45-F1
#
_cell.length_a   1.000
_cell.length_b   1.000
_cell.length_c   1.000
_cell.angle_alpha   90.00
_cell.angle_beta   90.00
_cell.angle_gamma   90.00
#
_symmetry.space_group_name_H-M   'P 1'
#
loop_
_entity.id
_entity.type
_entity.pdbx_description
1 polymer ?
#
loop_
_entity_poly.entity_id
_entity_poly.type
_entity_poly.pdbx_seq_one_letter_code
_entity_poly.pdbx_strand_id
1 'polypeptide(L)'
;MEKNIVKLLTACMVIFAAMSAASASEGSYGNVTASIQDVVTVGDTPATIYFNISIKDTTNATAWFNVSFPTCFDLNSATVNITINGTADPADWDKTTSGNYINVSSSTASANANETHWINITFNLNSFSSIEGILGEHSIVVTTNNSASITLTTRVTCEINTGDVTLENSTTPYILVKFKNAKQNVALNKIEYYYGDSISFAVDTADEATIKLVDLDTGDVVKAASVSGHGDFEWATTDEIMPGRYTIEVYASYGSDKNYMNLTDKATVNSVTGDDLTSDERGYVIEVSPRDINKPIVKIEMLNPSNQVAKGDLAIFDVYVYGADSGTYSVTGPYDTTELTEYVNKPLSLSGHRCRVVVDTTKIVNAGGQTGTSKGAYKLVVSSLNTEVEKVFYIVSPDISLYCNAEEVYLGQKVTFYGTTNVAPSDDVCDGGEENYVKIIVYNSTSEEHVMDEKSVKVDADGNFSADVRFNISWSTGTYKVVAKVYTTSSYSGSDDITITVEKPSFDIYLSKYSYQPGKSISVKGTTSLPENTEVIIEVPSELASTTSYTVKVDANGKFCKSITVKSDAPYSTYTIKAYVLQNGEIFVEDSIDVEIVPHELDASIDRTSVAKGGKLTISGTATSSKVYVFADEAGIFEDDEGRDVEELPSKTEVFSTAGAYAKVSGGNFSITLKAKLSASTGSYRLYVFAPASSSEIDPVSDAQTTFIVKVTEIGFTEVPSSVEFVKGEATTVEVRVSESVADDVSVKATLKGYGVSVTKELTKGSEKGLFKLKLYPFYNESSDSLVASGSPNELLPAGTYSLTLKLYCNGEEVKDARTEIPVIVKEPTLDAEVPVEVKQGEWLKVTVKTNRGSGYSGIYVVLKTPVEVYAKKVSTDENGIAFALFETEMLELGEYDVYIRDTMGSINGNIEDFYSIPPSDAYAKKYYAQDDILVAKTVKVVEELSTTPVETVETVETVETVATETAKPQATPVVTETVETVAVETTETAEPSTQAASKETETPGFEVVFAITGLLAVAYLLRRH
;
A
#
# COMPACT_ATOMS: atom_id res chain seq x y z
N MET A 1 -52.26 64.67 -25.49
CA MET A 1 -51.25 65.74 -25.38
C MET A 1 -49.85 65.14 -25.15
N GLU A 2 -49.51 64.05 -25.86
CA GLU A 2 -48.28 63.25 -25.66
C GLU A 2 -47.63 62.80 -26.99
N LYS A 3 -47.99 63.44 -28.12
CA LYS A 3 -47.46 63.11 -29.46
C LYS A 3 -46.57 64.18 -30.11
N ASN A 4 -46.30 65.30 -29.43
CA ASN A 4 -45.51 66.42 -30.00
C ASN A 4 -44.22 66.78 -29.23
N ILE A 5 -43.83 66.02 -28.20
CA ILE A 5 -42.54 66.26 -27.48
C ILE A 5 -41.44 65.29 -27.94
N VAL A 6 -41.79 64.11 -28.47
CA VAL A 6 -40.81 63.10 -28.92
C VAL A 6 -40.16 63.45 -30.27
N LYS A 7 -40.86 64.20 -31.15
CA LYS A 7 -40.25 64.72 -32.40
C LYS A 7 -39.28 65.88 -32.20
N LEU A 8 -39.26 66.51 -31.01
CA LEU A 8 -38.32 67.59 -30.69
C LEU A 8 -37.04 67.08 -30.03
N LEU A 9 -37.06 65.91 -29.35
CA LEU A 9 -35.85 65.31 -28.79
C LEU A 9 -35.02 64.48 -29.79
N THR A 10 -35.64 63.85 -30.79
CA THR A 10 -34.90 63.14 -31.86
C THR A 10 -34.26 64.11 -32.87
N ALA A 11 -34.68 65.38 -32.92
CA ALA A 11 -34.04 66.42 -33.72
C ALA A 11 -32.84 67.10 -33.02
N CYS A 12 -32.64 66.89 -31.72
CA CYS A 12 -31.52 67.47 -30.97
C CYS A 12 -30.34 66.51 -30.72
N MET A 13 -30.48 65.21 -31.01
CA MET A 13 -29.39 64.22 -30.87
C MET A 13 -28.74 63.78 -32.19
N VAL A 14 -29.10 64.45 -33.30
CA VAL A 14 -28.44 64.33 -34.62
C VAL A 14 -27.59 65.58 -34.94
N ILE A 15 -27.25 66.39 -33.93
CA ILE A 15 -26.49 67.65 -34.09
C ILE A 15 -25.13 67.65 -33.35
N PHE A 16 -24.70 66.53 -32.78
CA PHE A 16 -23.37 66.42 -32.15
C PHE A 16 -22.57 65.22 -32.69
N ALA A 17 -22.43 65.17 -34.01
CA ALA A 17 -21.30 64.57 -34.70
C ALA A 17 -20.78 65.65 -35.66
N ALA A 18 -19.71 66.33 -35.25
CA ALA A 18 -18.87 67.24 -36.03
C ALA A 18 -19.49 67.93 -37.28
N MET A 19 -20.43 68.87 -37.08
CA MET A 19 -20.18 70.18 -37.70
C MET A 19 -19.19 70.87 -36.77
N SER A 20 -17.89 70.59 -36.93
CA SER A 20 -16.89 71.57 -36.53
C SER A 20 -17.26 72.85 -37.27
N ALA A 21 -17.32 73.97 -36.56
CA ALA A 21 -17.35 75.26 -37.22
C ALA A 21 -16.18 75.26 -38.22
N ALA A 22 -16.49 75.33 -39.53
CA ALA A 22 -15.50 75.27 -40.58
C ALA A 22 -14.40 76.31 -40.29
N SER A 23 -13.22 75.84 -39.89
CA SER A 23 -12.07 76.71 -39.70
C SER A 23 -11.44 76.94 -41.07
N ALA A 24 -11.90 77.95 -41.80
CA ALA A 24 -11.23 78.33 -43.04
C ALA A 24 -9.76 78.67 -42.72
N SER A 25 -8.80 77.96 -43.33
CA SER A 25 -7.41 78.40 -43.31
C SER A 25 -7.30 79.62 -44.22
N GLU A 26 -6.94 80.76 -43.64
CA GLU A 26 -6.76 82.04 -44.34
C GLU A 26 -5.34 82.56 -44.06
N GLY A 27 -4.71 83.11 -45.08
CA GLY A 27 -3.43 83.79 -44.96
C GLY A 27 -3.35 85.00 -45.88
N SER A 28 -2.53 85.97 -45.49
CA SER A 28 -2.33 87.21 -46.25
C SER A 28 -0.86 87.51 -46.42
N TYR A 29 -0.49 88.06 -47.57
CA TYR A 29 0.84 88.61 -47.84
C TYR A 29 0.71 89.88 -48.67
N GLY A 30 1.07 91.02 -48.09
CA GLY A 30 0.88 92.33 -48.72
C GLY A 30 -0.59 92.61 -49.03
N ASN A 31 -0.89 92.86 -50.30
CA ASN A 31 -2.22 93.18 -50.84
C ASN A 31 -3.06 91.94 -51.22
N VAL A 32 -2.49 90.74 -51.11
CA VAL A 32 -3.14 89.47 -51.49
C VAL A 32 -3.54 88.69 -50.25
N THR A 33 -4.78 88.20 -50.22
CA THR A 33 -5.28 87.25 -49.22
C THR A 33 -5.78 86.00 -49.93
N ALA A 34 -5.45 84.83 -49.41
CA ALA A 34 -5.95 83.56 -49.91
C ALA A 34 -6.59 82.77 -48.77
N SER A 35 -7.67 82.04 -49.06
CA SER A 35 -8.34 81.18 -48.10
C SER A 35 -8.80 79.88 -48.76
N ILE A 36 -8.95 78.83 -47.96
CA ILE A 36 -9.55 77.56 -48.37
C ILE A 36 -10.70 77.21 -47.42
N GLN A 37 -11.84 76.77 -47.95
CA GLN A 37 -12.98 76.30 -47.14
C GLN A 37 -12.78 74.81 -46.79
N ASP A 38 -12.97 74.42 -45.52
CA ASP A 38 -12.26 73.29 -44.90
C ASP A 38 -13.08 72.02 -44.58
N VAL A 39 -12.33 70.91 -44.41
CA VAL A 39 -12.66 69.47 -44.32
C VAL A 39 -13.21 68.87 -45.60
N VAL A 40 -12.30 68.31 -46.41
CA VAL A 40 -12.70 67.45 -47.52
C VAL A 40 -12.92 66.05 -46.98
N THR A 41 -14.18 65.64 -46.92
CA THR A 41 -14.55 64.26 -46.59
C THR A 41 -14.59 63.43 -47.87
N VAL A 42 -13.80 62.37 -47.89
CA VAL A 42 -13.78 61.36 -48.95
C VAL A 42 -14.84 60.31 -48.60
N GLY A 43 -15.86 60.17 -49.45
CA GLY A 43 -16.88 59.11 -49.37
C GLY A 43 -16.45 57.86 -50.15
N ASP A 44 -17.39 57.22 -50.85
CA ASP A 44 -17.16 55.97 -51.59
C ASP A 44 -16.22 56.12 -52.80
N THR A 45 -15.53 55.03 -53.17
CA THR A 45 -14.64 54.99 -54.34
C THR A 45 -15.42 54.67 -55.63
N PRO A 46 -15.22 55.38 -56.76
CA PRO A 46 -14.26 56.46 -56.98
C PRO A 46 -14.67 57.75 -56.24
N ALA A 47 -13.77 58.26 -55.43
CA ALA A 47 -14.05 59.38 -54.56
C ALA A 47 -13.55 60.69 -55.19
N THR A 48 -14.26 61.78 -54.93
CA THR A 48 -13.90 63.10 -55.47
C THR A 48 -13.61 64.07 -54.36
N ILE A 49 -12.42 64.69 -54.42
CA ILE A 49 -12.01 65.75 -53.51
C ILE A 49 -12.20 67.11 -54.16
N TYR A 50 -12.79 68.05 -53.43
CA TYR A 50 -13.01 69.42 -53.88
C TYR A 50 -12.22 70.39 -53.01
N PHE A 51 -11.33 71.16 -53.64
CA PHE A 51 -10.72 72.32 -53.01
C PHE A 51 -11.32 73.59 -53.60
N ASN A 52 -11.84 74.44 -52.72
CA ASN A 52 -12.37 75.74 -53.10
C ASN A 52 -11.49 76.84 -52.50
N ILE A 53 -10.63 77.41 -53.35
CA ILE A 53 -9.64 78.41 -52.94
C ILE A 53 -10.14 79.78 -53.36
N SER A 54 -10.27 80.68 -52.39
CA SER A 54 -10.59 82.08 -52.61
C SER A 54 -9.32 82.92 -52.58
N ILE A 55 -9.15 83.83 -53.53
CA ILE A 55 -8.01 84.76 -53.59
C ILE A 55 -8.54 86.17 -53.81
N LYS A 56 -8.04 87.13 -53.04
CA LYS A 56 -8.38 88.55 -53.14
C LYS A 56 -7.11 89.38 -53.23
N ASP A 57 -6.89 90.03 -54.37
CA ASP A 57 -5.86 91.06 -54.55
C ASP A 57 -6.53 92.43 -54.46
N THR A 58 -6.09 93.29 -53.54
CA THR A 58 -6.67 94.63 -53.31
C THR A 58 -6.06 95.75 -54.16
N THR A 59 -5.06 95.47 -55.00
CA THR A 59 -4.31 96.47 -55.78
C THR A 59 -4.38 96.29 -57.29
N ASN A 60 -5.04 95.24 -57.78
CA ASN A 60 -5.22 94.95 -59.20
C ASN A 60 -3.90 94.76 -59.96
N ALA A 61 -2.92 94.11 -59.32
CA ALA A 61 -1.56 93.94 -59.83
C ALA A 61 -1.23 92.49 -60.20
N THR A 62 -2.09 91.52 -59.83
CA THR A 62 -1.82 90.10 -60.06
C THR A 62 -2.42 89.57 -61.36
N ALA A 63 -1.54 89.14 -62.27
CA ALA A 63 -1.91 88.53 -63.56
C ALA A 63 -1.79 86.99 -63.56
N TRP A 64 -1.25 86.39 -62.50
CA TRP A 64 -1.22 84.92 -62.34
C TRP A 64 -1.14 84.46 -60.88
N PHE A 65 -1.68 83.26 -60.64
CA PHE A 65 -1.64 82.51 -59.38
C PHE A 65 -1.12 81.10 -59.64
N ASN A 66 -0.27 80.59 -58.76
CA ASN A 66 0.19 79.21 -58.72
C ASN A 66 -0.29 78.57 -57.41
N VAL A 67 -1.07 77.50 -57.49
CA VAL A 67 -1.51 76.72 -56.34
C VAL A 67 -0.72 75.42 -56.30
N SER A 68 0.20 75.29 -55.35
CA SER A 68 1.07 74.12 -55.19
C SER A 68 0.50 73.12 -54.19
N PHE A 69 0.51 71.84 -54.55
CA PHE A 69 0.06 70.73 -53.71
C PHE A 69 1.25 69.81 -53.33
N PRO A 70 1.16 69.09 -52.20
CA PRO A 70 2.06 67.99 -51.89
C PRO A 70 2.02 66.90 -52.98
N THR A 71 3.09 66.12 -53.09
CA THR A 71 3.26 65.09 -54.15
C THR A 71 2.25 63.94 -54.08
N CYS A 72 1.50 63.80 -52.99
CA CYS A 72 0.44 62.81 -52.86
C CYS A 72 -0.81 63.17 -53.70
N PHE A 73 -0.96 64.41 -54.16
CA PHE A 73 -2.04 64.82 -55.07
C PHE A 73 -1.60 64.67 -56.53
N ASP A 74 -2.29 63.81 -57.30
CA ASP A 74 -2.05 63.68 -58.74
C ASP A 74 -2.69 64.84 -59.52
N LEU A 75 -1.91 65.88 -59.78
CA LEU A 75 -2.35 67.07 -60.51
C LEU A 75 -2.70 66.81 -61.98
N ASN A 76 -2.26 65.70 -62.57
CA ASN A 76 -2.64 65.36 -63.95
C ASN A 76 -4.08 64.83 -64.03
N SER A 77 -4.62 64.35 -62.92
CA SER A 77 -6.02 63.92 -62.79
C SER A 77 -6.98 65.06 -62.40
N ALA A 78 -6.44 66.25 -62.09
CA ALA A 78 -7.20 67.36 -61.53
C ALA A 78 -8.04 68.08 -62.59
N THR A 79 -9.32 68.30 -62.29
CA THR A 79 -10.19 69.19 -63.07
C THR A 79 -10.24 70.56 -62.39
N VAL A 80 -9.92 71.63 -63.13
CA VAL A 80 -9.84 72.99 -62.59
C VAL A 80 -10.90 73.89 -63.22
N ASN A 81 -11.77 74.45 -62.37
CA ASN A 81 -12.80 75.41 -62.75
C ASN A 81 -12.55 76.74 -62.05
N ILE A 82 -12.52 77.83 -62.80
CA ILE A 82 -12.24 79.17 -62.29
C ILE A 82 -13.53 80.00 -62.38
N THR A 83 -13.82 80.79 -61.35
CA THR A 83 -14.90 81.79 -61.40
C THR A 83 -14.33 83.12 -60.94
N ILE A 84 -14.38 84.12 -61.84
CA ILE A 84 -13.95 85.50 -61.55
C ILE A 84 -15.15 86.39 -61.88
N ASN A 85 -15.53 87.25 -60.93
CA ASN A 85 -16.67 88.16 -61.01
C ASN A 85 -17.98 87.58 -61.57
N GLY A 86 -18.35 86.42 -61.04
CA GLY A 86 -19.63 85.77 -61.31
C GLY A 86 -19.70 85.08 -62.68
N THR A 87 -18.63 85.10 -63.46
CA THR A 87 -18.54 84.40 -64.75
C THR A 87 -17.74 83.11 -64.56
N ALA A 88 -18.34 81.98 -64.91
CA ALA A 88 -17.65 80.70 -64.94
C ALA A 88 -16.67 80.67 -66.13
N ASP A 89 -15.41 80.31 -65.87
CA ASP A 89 -14.30 80.18 -66.81
C ASP A 89 -14.10 81.42 -67.72
N PRO A 90 -13.65 82.55 -67.16
CA PRO A 90 -13.49 83.79 -67.92
C PRO A 90 -12.53 83.59 -69.10
N ALA A 91 -12.95 83.96 -70.31
CA ALA A 91 -12.25 83.66 -71.56
C ALA A 91 -10.83 84.24 -71.67
N ASP A 92 -10.50 85.24 -70.85
CA ASP A 92 -9.18 85.90 -70.83
C ASP A 92 -8.19 85.26 -69.85
N TRP A 93 -8.58 84.20 -69.14
CA TRP A 93 -7.72 83.49 -68.19
C TRP A 93 -7.50 82.03 -68.63
N ASP A 94 -6.23 81.64 -68.69
CA ASP A 94 -5.77 80.29 -68.98
C ASP A 94 -5.48 79.52 -67.69
N LYS A 95 -5.62 78.19 -67.77
CA LYS A 95 -5.26 77.24 -66.71
C LYS A 95 -4.31 76.20 -67.25
N THR A 96 -3.20 75.99 -66.56
CA THR A 96 -2.24 74.94 -66.90
C THR A 96 -1.81 74.18 -65.65
N THR A 97 -1.64 72.87 -65.80
CA THR A 97 -1.06 71.99 -64.78
C THR A 97 0.40 71.77 -65.14
N SER A 98 1.33 72.09 -64.23
CA SER A 98 2.76 71.89 -64.46
C SER A 98 3.47 71.46 -63.19
N GLY A 99 4.13 70.29 -63.24
CA GLY A 99 4.84 69.73 -62.09
C GLY A 99 3.91 69.53 -60.88
N ASN A 100 4.12 70.34 -59.86
CA ASN A 100 3.51 70.29 -58.54
C ASN A 100 2.62 71.51 -58.23
N TYR A 101 2.20 72.26 -59.27
CA TYR A 101 1.23 73.34 -59.11
C TYR A 101 0.24 73.47 -60.28
N ILE A 102 -0.90 74.11 -59.97
CA ILE A 102 -1.88 74.59 -60.93
C ILE A 102 -1.65 76.08 -61.13
N ASN A 103 -1.35 76.49 -62.36
CA ASN A 103 -1.24 77.89 -62.75
C ASN A 103 -2.58 78.39 -63.30
N VAL A 104 -3.02 79.54 -62.81
CA VAL A 104 -4.16 80.30 -63.32
C VAL A 104 -3.65 81.68 -63.69
N SER A 105 -3.64 82.02 -64.97
CA SER A 105 -3.00 83.25 -65.47
C SER A 105 -3.80 83.94 -66.56
N SER A 106 -3.59 85.24 -66.74
CA SER A 106 -4.10 86.01 -67.87
C SER A 106 -2.97 86.81 -68.52
N SER A 107 -2.97 86.86 -69.85
CA SER A 107 -2.04 87.68 -70.62
C SER A 107 -2.58 89.09 -70.94
N THR A 108 -3.89 89.29 -70.73
CA THR A 108 -4.63 90.50 -71.13
C THR A 108 -5.36 91.19 -69.97
N ALA A 109 -5.53 90.51 -68.83
CA ALA A 109 -6.25 91.00 -67.65
C ALA A 109 -5.42 90.90 -66.35
N SER A 110 -5.85 91.62 -65.31
CA SER A 110 -5.33 91.54 -63.94
C SER A 110 -6.49 91.35 -62.95
N ALA A 111 -6.20 90.80 -61.77
CA ALA A 111 -7.17 90.47 -60.74
C ALA A 111 -7.82 91.70 -60.10
N ASN A 112 -9.12 91.94 -60.32
CA ASN A 112 -9.77 93.18 -59.89
C ASN A 112 -9.75 93.39 -58.36
N ALA A 113 -9.35 94.59 -57.93
CA ALA A 113 -9.22 95.03 -56.53
C ALA A 113 -10.46 94.79 -55.64
N ASN A 114 -11.66 94.73 -56.24
CA ASN A 114 -12.93 94.66 -55.53
C ASN A 114 -13.59 93.27 -55.54
N GLU A 115 -12.94 92.25 -56.11
CA GLU A 115 -13.58 90.96 -56.39
C GLU A 115 -12.75 89.79 -55.86
N THR A 116 -13.44 88.76 -55.36
CA THR A 116 -12.81 87.51 -54.94
C THR A 116 -12.74 86.55 -56.13
N HIS A 117 -11.54 86.04 -56.39
CA HIS A 117 -11.30 85.00 -57.37
C HIS A 117 -11.52 83.64 -56.71
N TRP A 118 -12.30 82.78 -57.34
CA TRP A 118 -12.53 81.42 -56.87
C TRP A 118 -11.87 80.42 -57.82
N ILE A 119 -10.96 79.62 -57.29
CA ILE A 119 -10.30 78.52 -57.98
C ILE A 119 -10.81 77.22 -57.37
N ASN A 120 -11.67 76.52 -58.10
CA ASN A 120 -12.21 75.22 -57.71
C ASN A 120 -11.39 74.11 -58.37
N ILE A 121 -10.77 73.26 -57.56
CA ILE A 121 -9.91 72.17 -58.00
C ILE A 121 -10.53 70.86 -57.54
N THR A 122 -10.73 69.94 -58.47
CA THR A 122 -11.36 68.65 -58.24
C THR A 122 -10.37 67.53 -58.53
N PHE A 123 -10.10 66.65 -57.56
CA PHE A 123 -9.28 65.45 -57.74
C PHE A 123 -10.16 64.20 -57.75
N ASN A 124 -9.98 63.34 -58.75
CA ASN A 124 -10.67 62.04 -58.81
C ASN A 124 -9.72 60.95 -58.31
N LEU A 125 -10.10 60.32 -57.20
CA LEU A 125 -9.34 59.26 -56.56
C LEU A 125 -9.93 57.92 -56.98
N ASN A 126 -9.19 57.23 -57.85
CA ASN A 126 -9.65 56.01 -58.49
C ASN A 126 -9.12 54.74 -57.79
N SER A 127 -8.40 54.88 -56.67
CA SER A 127 -7.87 53.75 -55.90
C SER A 127 -7.81 54.04 -54.40
N PHE A 128 -7.94 53.02 -53.58
CA PHE A 128 -7.75 53.15 -52.13
C PHE A 128 -6.34 53.61 -51.77
N SER A 129 -5.30 53.15 -52.48
CA SER A 129 -3.93 53.60 -52.22
C SER A 129 -3.76 55.10 -52.46
N SER A 130 -4.51 55.65 -53.43
CA SER A 130 -4.58 57.11 -53.62
C SER A 130 -5.39 57.84 -52.56
N ILE A 131 -6.33 57.16 -51.86
CA ILE A 131 -7.09 57.73 -50.74
C ILE A 131 -6.24 57.68 -49.46
N GLU A 132 -5.68 56.52 -49.11
CA GLU A 132 -4.85 56.32 -47.93
C GLU A 132 -3.62 57.26 -47.94
N GLY A 133 -2.98 57.42 -49.11
CA GLY A 133 -1.82 58.29 -49.26
C GLY A 133 -2.08 59.80 -49.13
N ILE A 134 -3.34 60.24 -49.12
CA ILE A 134 -3.72 61.67 -49.01
C ILE A 134 -4.52 61.98 -47.74
N LEU A 135 -4.86 61.01 -46.90
CA LEU A 135 -5.53 61.30 -45.62
C LEU A 135 -4.59 62.08 -44.70
N GLY A 136 -5.13 62.99 -43.90
CA GLY A 136 -4.37 63.78 -42.94
C GLY A 136 -4.24 65.27 -43.30
N GLU A 137 -3.32 65.95 -42.63
CA GLU A 137 -3.09 67.39 -42.77
C GLU A 137 -2.09 67.68 -43.88
N HIS A 138 -2.45 68.62 -44.75
CA HIS A 138 -1.67 69.00 -45.92
C HIS A 138 -1.47 70.50 -45.96
N SER A 139 -0.30 70.91 -46.45
CA SER A 139 0.03 72.31 -46.72
C SER A 139 -0.06 72.60 -48.21
N ILE A 140 -0.95 73.52 -48.59
CA ILE A 140 -1.13 74.03 -49.95
C ILE A 140 -0.52 75.43 -50.00
N VAL A 141 0.26 75.73 -51.04
CA VAL A 141 0.93 77.04 -51.16
C VAL A 141 0.40 77.81 -52.35
N VAL A 142 -0.12 79.01 -52.11
CA VAL A 142 -0.53 79.94 -53.16
C VAL A 142 0.58 80.96 -53.39
N THR A 143 1.11 81.01 -54.61
CA THR A 143 2.10 82.01 -55.04
C THR A 143 1.59 82.87 -56.18
N THR A 144 2.05 84.11 -56.25
CA THR A 144 1.58 85.11 -57.23
C THR A 144 2.74 85.79 -57.95
N ASN A 145 2.42 86.51 -59.04
CA ASN A 145 3.38 87.29 -59.83
C ASN A 145 4.17 88.36 -59.06
N ASN A 146 3.62 88.89 -57.96
CA ASN A 146 4.29 89.84 -57.07
C ASN A 146 5.10 89.15 -55.96
N SER A 147 5.40 87.85 -56.11
CA SER A 147 6.19 87.03 -55.17
C SER A 147 5.54 86.85 -53.79
N ALA A 148 4.22 87.07 -53.66
CA ALA A 148 3.50 86.66 -52.47
C ALA A 148 3.50 85.13 -52.37
N SER A 149 3.66 84.60 -51.16
CA SER A 149 3.60 83.17 -50.87
C SER A 149 2.77 82.98 -49.60
N ILE A 150 1.64 82.30 -49.74
CA ILE A 150 0.66 82.10 -48.67
C ILE A 150 0.48 80.58 -48.49
N THR A 151 0.79 80.08 -47.31
CA THR A 151 0.56 78.67 -46.94
C THR A 151 -0.83 78.54 -46.32
N LEU A 152 -1.61 77.63 -46.86
CA LEU A 152 -2.93 77.22 -46.37
C LEU A 152 -2.83 75.79 -45.86
N THR A 153 -3.41 75.51 -44.70
CA THR A 153 -3.49 74.16 -44.14
C THR A 153 -4.90 73.62 -44.39
N THR A 154 -5.00 72.38 -44.86
CA THR A 154 -6.26 71.66 -45.04
C THR A 154 -6.12 70.27 -44.46
N ARG A 155 -7.24 69.69 -44.02
CA ARG A 155 -7.28 68.29 -43.58
C ARG A 155 -8.20 67.49 -44.49
N VAL A 156 -7.69 66.39 -45.02
CA VAL A 156 -8.48 65.39 -45.75
C VAL A 156 -8.84 64.27 -44.79
N THR A 157 -10.12 63.98 -44.66
CA THR A 157 -10.65 62.91 -43.80
C THR A 157 -11.50 61.94 -44.62
N CYS A 158 -11.63 60.71 -44.16
CA CYS A 158 -12.60 59.76 -44.70
C CYS A 158 -13.91 59.83 -43.90
N GLU A 159 -15.01 59.46 -44.54
CA GLU A 159 -16.27 59.26 -43.84
C GLU A 159 -16.16 58.05 -42.91
N ILE A 160 -16.45 58.27 -41.62
CA ILE A 160 -16.53 57.21 -40.61
C ILE A 160 -17.98 57.05 -40.22
N ASN A 161 -18.58 55.93 -40.63
CA ASN A 161 -19.92 55.57 -40.24
C ASN A 161 -19.87 54.92 -38.86
N THR A 162 -20.61 55.48 -37.91
CA THR A 162 -20.76 54.89 -36.57
C THR A 162 -22.12 54.21 -36.48
N GLY A 163 -22.13 52.90 -36.28
CA GLY A 163 -23.37 52.13 -36.21
C GLY A 163 -23.15 50.63 -36.29
N ASP A 164 -24.23 49.88 -36.48
CA ASP A 164 -24.13 48.44 -36.72
C ASP A 164 -23.69 48.18 -38.17
N VAL A 165 -22.68 47.33 -38.35
CA VAL A 165 -22.15 46.93 -39.66
C VAL A 165 -22.42 45.44 -39.85
N THR A 166 -23.21 45.08 -40.86
CA THR A 166 -23.49 43.67 -41.16
C THR A 166 -22.79 43.28 -42.44
N LEU A 167 -22.01 42.19 -42.41
CA LEU A 167 -21.38 41.57 -43.57
C LEU A 167 -21.99 40.18 -43.77
N GLU A 168 -22.29 39.83 -45.00
CA GLU A 168 -23.05 38.62 -45.33
C GLU A 168 -22.37 37.76 -46.39
N ASN A 169 -22.48 36.44 -46.22
CA ASN A 169 -22.26 35.44 -47.23
C ASN A 169 -23.57 34.65 -47.43
N SER A 170 -24.31 35.01 -48.46
CA SER A 170 -25.59 34.40 -48.86
C SER A 170 -25.51 32.96 -49.42
N THR A 171 -24.31 32.36 -49.53
CA THR A 171 -24.16 30.96 -50.00
C THR A 171 -24.67 30.02 -48.91
N THR A 172 -25.40 28.94 -49.25
CA THR A 172 -25.88 27.98 -48.24
C THR A 172 -24.73 27.10 -47.71
N PRO A 173 -24.57 26.93 -46.38
CA PRO A 173 -25.27 27.62 -45.29
C PRO A 173 -24.89 29.10 -45.19
N TYR A 174 -25.89 29.98 -45.05
CA TYR A 174 -25.66 31.43 -44.99
C TYR A 174 -24.80 31.78 -43.76
N ILE A 175 -24.00 32.84 -43.87
CA ILE A 175 -23.22 33.39 -42.75
C ILE A 175 -23.48 34.90 -42.70
N LEU A 176 -23.83 35.42 -41.54
CA LEU A 176 -24.00 36.84 -41.29
C LEU A 176 -23.15 37.23 -40.07
N VAL A 177 -22.28 38.24 -40.24
CA VAL A 177 -21.45 38.80 -39.17
C VAL A 177 -21.85 40.25 -38.97
N LYS A 178 -22.41 40.56 -37.79
CA LYS A 178 -22.92 41.89 -37.45
C LYS A 178 -22.11 42.53 -36.34
N PHE A 179 -21.24 43.47 -36.66
CA PHE A 179 -20.55 44.31 -35.67
C PHE A 179 -21.51 45.36 -35.10
N LYS A 180 -21.43 45.58 -33.79
CA LYS A 180 -22.31 46.48 -33.04
C LYS A 180 -21.58 47.77 -32.69
N ASN A 181 -22.21 48.91 -32.92
CA ASN A 181 -21.63 50.24 -32.63
C ASN A 181 -20.20 50.42 -33.16
N ALA A 182 -19.91 49.84 -34.32
CA ALA A 182 -18.59 49.85 -34.90
C ALA A 182 -18.31 51.18 -35.63
N LYS A 183 -17.03 51.54 -35.73
CA LYS A 183 -16.56 52.61 -36.60
C LYS A 183 -16.16 52.00 -37.93
N GLN A 184 -17.00 52.17 -38.93
CA GLN A 184 -16.76 51.69 -40.28
C GLN A 184 -16.12 52.79 -41.11
N ASN A 185 -14.92 52.52 -41.61
CA ASN A 185 -14.26 53.33 -42.61
C ASN A 185 -14.55 52.71 -43.98
N VAL A 186 -15.61 53.19 -44.62
CA VAL A 186 -16.11 52.65 -45.90
C VAL A 186 -15.08 52.87 -47.00
N ALA A 187 -14.42 54.03 -47.00
CA ALA A 187 -13.40 54.37 -47.99
C ALA A 187 -12.12 53.52 -47.89
N LEU A 188 -11.89 52.78 -46.79
CA LEU A 188 -10.72 51.90 -46.60
C LEU A 188 -11.10 50.43 -46.33
N ASN A 189 -12.38 50.07 -46.36
CA ASN A 189 -12.90 48.78 -45.90
C ASN A 189 -12.36 48.36 -44.53
N LYS A 190 -12.36 49.29 -43.54
CA LYS A 190 -11.89 48.99 -42.18
C LYS A 190 -13.02 49.06 -41.16
N ILE A 191 -12.91 48.23 -40.15
CA ILE A 191 -13.69 48.30 -38.91
C ILE A 191 -12.72 48.64 -37.78
N GLU A 192 -12.81 49.85 -37.26
CA GLU A 192 -11.79 50.45 -36.40
C GLU A 192 -12.16 50.39 -34.92
N TYR A 193 -11.22 49.93 -34.09
CA TYR A 193 -11.30 49.88 -32.63
C TYR A 193 -10.05 50.47 -31.99
N TYR A 194 -10.15 50.97 -30.76
CA TYR A 194 -8.96 51.28 -29.96
C TYR A 194 -8.62 50.11 -29.02
N TYR A 195 -7.34 49.98 -28.71
CA TYR A 195 -6.85 49.05 -27.69
C TYR A 195 -7.42 49.43 -26.31
N GLY A 196 -7.97 48.43 -25.61
CA GLY A 196 -8.73 48.59 -24.37
C GLY A 196 -10.24 48.78 -24.56
N ASP A 197 -10.74 48.79 -25.79
CA ASP A 197 -12.19 48.69 -26.10
C ASP A 197 -12.60 47.22 -26.28
N SER A 198 -13.85 46.96 -26.69
CA SER A 198 -14.35 45.62 -27.03
C SER A 198 -14.83 45.56 -28.48
N ILE A 199 -14.42 44.53 -29.21
CA ILE A 199 -15.01 44.15 -30.50
C ILE A 199 -16.33 43.44 -30.19
N SER A 200 -17.45 44.14 -30.37
CA SER A 200 -18.79 43.60 -30.17
C SER A 200 -19.40 43.19 -31.50
N PHE A 201 -19.78 41.92 -31.66
CA PHE A 201 -20.39 41.43 -32.90
C PHE A 201 -21.36 40.26 -32.65
N ALA A 202 -22.14 39.91 -33.65
CA ALA A 202 -22.99 38.72 -33.65
C ALA A 202 -22.73 37.90 -34.91
N VAL A 203 -22.89 36.58 -34.81
CA VAL A 203 -22.83 35.65 -35.95
C VAL A 203 -24.13 34.88 -36.03
N ASP A 204 -24.75 34.88 -37.20
CA ASP A 204 -25.96 34.12 -37.53
C ASP A 204 -25.66 33.16 -38.69
N THR A 205 -26.01 31.88 -38.53
CA THR A 205 -25.83 30.79 -39.47
C THR A 205 -27.00 29.81 -39.39
N ALA A 206 -27.15 28.93 -40.38
CA ALA A 206 -28.26 27.99 -40.46
C ALA A 206 -28.23 26.86 -39.40
N ASP A 207 -27.05 26.42 -38.95
CA ASP A 207 -26.89 25.40 -37.90
C ASP A 207 -25.61 25.63 -37.10
N GLU A 208 -24.45 25.09 -37.46
CA GLU A 208 -23.22 25.29 -36.65
C GLU A 208 -22.18 26.15 -37.38
N ALA A 209 -21.45 26.99 -36.63
CA ALA A 209 -20.29 27.69 -37.15
C ALA A 209 -19.14 27.78 -36.14
N THR A 210 -17.91 27.73 -36.64
CA THR A 210 -16.68 28.08 -35.91
C THR A 210 -16.17 29.43 -36.38
N ILE A 211 -15.86 30.31 -35.44
CA ILE A 211 -15.47 31.70 -35.66
C ILE A 211 -14.04 31.84 -35.13
N LYS A 212 -13.16 32.45 -35.90
CA LYS A 212 -11.76 32.71 -35.53
C LYS A 212 -11.43 34.16 -35.78
N LEU A 213 -10.81 34.82 -34.81
CA LEU A 213 -10.07 36.06 -35.01
C LEU A 213 -8.64 35.70 -35.37
N VAL A 214 -8.18 36.16 -36.53
CA VAL A 214 -6.85 35.86 -37.05
C VAL A 214 -6.07 37.16 -37.15
N ASP A 215 -4.86 37.18 -36.59
CA ASP A 215 -3.90 38.28 -36.76
C ASP A 215 -3.32 38.20 -38.18
N LEU A 216 -3.45 39.27 -38.95
CA LEU A 216 -3.04 39.30 -40.35
C LEU A 216 -1.53 39.41 -40.54
N ASP A 217 -0.79 39.83 -39.52
CA ASP A 217 0.66 39.99 -39.60
C ASP A 217 1.40 38.69 -39.23
N THR A 218 0.83 37.84 -38.36
CA THR A 218 1.39 36.51 -38.03
C THR A 218 0.68 35.34 -38.72
N GLY A 219 -0.62 35.49 -39.04
CA GLY A 219 -1.51 34.41 -39.44
C GLY A 219 -2.05 33.58 -38.27
N ASP A 220 -1.76 33.96 -37.03
CA ASP A 220 -2.17 33.22 -35.84
C ASP A 220 -3.63 33.47 -35.48
N VAL A 221 -4.32 32.42 -35.03
CA VAL A 221 -5.65 32.53 -34.43
C VAL A 221 -5.51 33.05 -33.01
N VAL A 222 -5.81 34.34 -32.80
CA VAL A 222 -5.72 34.98 -31.48
C VAL A 222 -6.96 34.74 -30.62
N LYS A 223 -8.10 34.42 -31.24
CA LYS A 223 -9.34 34.06 -30.54
C LYS A 223 -10.21 33.14 -31.37
N ALA A 224 -10.96 32.26 -30.72
CA ALA A 224 -11.91 31.40 -31.43
C ALA A 224 -13.17 31.15 -30.58
N ALA A 225 -14.29 30.92 -31.26
CA ALA A 225 -15.57 30.56 -30.65
C ALA A 225 -16.38 29.67 -31.60
N SER A 226 -17.44 29.06 -31.08
CA SER A 226 -18.41 28.32 -31.89
C SER A 226 -19.83 28.74 -31.53
N VAL A 227 -20.74 28.62 -32.48
CA VAL A 227 -22.15 28.99 -32.34
C VAL A 227 -23.04 27.96 -33.03
N SER A 228 -24.25 27.76 -32.48
CA SER A 228 -25.34 27.10 -33.19
C SER A 228 -26.47 28.10 -33.43
N GLY A 229 -26.82 28.35 -34.68
CA GLY A 229 -27.76 29.39 -35.11
C GLY A 229 -27.18 30.78 -34.96
N HIS A 230 -27.62 31.49 -33.92
CA HIS A 230 -27.24 32.87 -33.61
C HIS A 230 -26.41 32.95 -32.32
N GLY A 231 -25.37 33.79 -32.31
CA GLY A 231 -24.52 34.02 -31.15
C GLY A 231 -24.00 35.44 -31.10
N ASP A 232 -24.00 36.04 -29.91
CA ASP A 232 -23.43 37.35 -29.64
C ASP A 232 -22.07 37.20 -28.96
N PHE A 233 -21.09 37.98 -29.41
CA PHE A 233 -19.71 37.94 -28.97
C PHE A 233 -19.22 39.33 -28.57
N GLU A 234 -18.44 39.37 -27.50
CA GLU A 234 -17.72 40.55 -27.08
C GLU A 234 -16.28 40.16 -26.77
N TRP A 235 -15.34 40.66 -27.57
CA TRP A 235 -13.92 40.37 -27.45
C TRP A 235 -13.15 41.63 -27.07
N ALA A 236 -12.72 41.70 -25.80
CA ALA A 236 -11.90 42.79 -25.31
C ALA A 236 -10.55 42.86 -26.05
N THR A 237 -10.15 44.05 -26.47
CA THR A 237 -8.85 44.35 -27.06
C THR A 237 -7.81 44.57 -25.96
N THR A 238 -7.61 43.53 -25.16
CA THR A 238 -6.64 43.48 -24.05
C THR A 238 -5.93 42.13 -24.09
N ASP A 239 -4.66 42.09 -23.71
CA ASP A 239 -3.82 40.88 -23.60
C ASP A 239 -3.66 40.04 -24.88
N GLU A 240 -4.71 39.36 -25.34
CA GLU A 240 -4.70 38.44 -26.49
C GLU A 240 -4.88 39.17 -27.83
N ILE A 241 -5.72 40.22 -27.84
CA ILE A 241 -5.97 41.03 -29.03
C ILE A 241 -5.23 42.36 -28.83
N MET A 242 -3.98 42.37 -29.30
CA MET A 242 -3.09 43.52 -29.22
C MET A 242 -3.38 44.54 -30.34
N PRO A 243 -2.75 45.73 -30.33
CA PRO A 243 -2.84 46.63 -31.48
C PRO A 243 -2.27 45.96 -32.75
N GLY A 244 -3.04 45.96 -33.84
CA GLY A 244 -2.71 45.22 -35.06
C GLY A 244 -3.89 45.14 -36.02
N ARG A 245 -3.71 44.35 -37.09
CA ARG A 245 -4.72 44.11 -38.11
C ARG A 245 -5.25 42.69 -38.00
N TYR A 246 -6.57 42.54 -38.02
CA TYR A 246 -7.24 41.28 -37.80
C TYR A 246 -8.31 41.00 -38.86
N THR A 247 -8.65 39.72 -39.03
CA THR A 247 -9.83 39.29 -39.78
C THR A 247 -10.65 38.31 -38.95
N ILE A 248 -11.96 38.26 -39.21
CA ILE A 248 -12.80 37.16 -38.72
C ILE A 248 -12.96 36.13 -39.84
N GLU A 249 -12.67 34.88 -39.51
CA GLU A 249 -12.97 33.71 -40.34
C GLU A 249 -14.12 32.93 -39.72
N VAL A 250 -15.14 32.61 -40.52
CA VAL A 250 -16.30 31.82 -40.11
C VAL A 250 -16.42 30.60 -41.00
N TYR A 251 -16.43 29.42 -40.38
CA TYR A 251 -16.65 28.13 -41.02
C TYR A 251 -18.01 27.61 -40.60
N ALA A 252 -19.00 27.67 -41.48
CA ALA A 252 -20.37 27.21 -41.20
C ALA A 252 -20.67 25.85 -41.84
N SER A 253 -21.51 25.07 -41.18
CA SER A 253 -22.01 23.78 -41.67
C SER A 253 -23.49 23.62 -41.38
N TYR A 254 -24.22 23.04 -42.34
CA TYR A 254 -25.61 22.62 -42.21
C TYR A 254 -25.80 21.28 -42.91
N GLY A 255 -25.98 20.20 -42.13
CA GLY A 255 -25.98 18.84 -42.69
C GLY A 255 -24.65 18.49 -43.40
N SER A 256 -24.69 18.24 -44.71
CA SER A 256 -23.49 17.99 -45.53
C SER A 256 -22.87 19.24 -46.17
N ASP A 257 -23.61 20.36 -46.16
CA ASP A 257 -23.19 21.59 -46.83
C ASP A 257 -22.26 22.39 -45.92
N LYS A 258 -21.26 23.04 -46.53
CA LYS A 258 -20.24 23.84 -45.83
C LYS A 258 -20.08 25.18 -46.53
N ASN A 259 -19.91 26.23 -45.74
CA ASN A 259 -19.61 27.57 -46.23
C ASN A 259 -18.45 28.17 -45.42
N TYR A 260 -17.72 29.08 -46.05
CA TYR A 260 -16.60 29.78 -45.46
C TYR A 260 -16.69 31.28 -45.77
N MET A 261 -16.46 32.09 -44.75
CA MET A 261 -16.38 33.53 -44.86
C MET A 261 -15.07 33.99 -44.22
N ASN A 262 -14.29 34.77 -44.96
CA ASN A 262 -13.15 35.53 -44.42
C ASN A 262 -13.38 36.98 -44.77
N LEU A 263 -13.42 37.85 -43.76
CA LEU A 263 -13.76 39.25 -43.99
C LEU A 263 -12.84 39.91 -45.01
N THR A 264 -11.56 39.55 -45.08
CA THR A 264 -10.58 40.13 -46.03
C THR A 264 -10.73 39.62 -47.47
N ASP A 265 -11.46 38.53 -47.69
CA ASP A 265 -11.73 37.97 -49.01
C ASP A 265 -13.14 38.34 -49.47
N LYS A 266 -13.22 39.33 -50.37
CA LYS A 266 -14.47 39.80 -50.95
C LYS A 266 -15.26 38.68 -51.65
N ALA A 267 -14.60 37.66 -52.22
CA ALA A 267 -15.31 36.56 -52.86
C ALA A 267 -16.22 35.81 -51.87
N THR A 268 -15.91 35.91 -50.57
CA THR A 268 -16.66 35.29 -49.48
C THR A 268 -17.58 36.28 -48.75
N VAL A 269 -17.55 37.57 -49.07
CA VAL A 269 -18.44 38.62 -48.52
C VAL A 269 -19.25 39.22 -49.66
N ASN A 270 -20.49 38.79 -49.81
CA ASN A 270 -21.33 39.18 -50.95
C ASN A 270 -22.30 40.33 -50.67
N SER A 271 -22.47 40.76 -49.42
CA SER A 271 -23.23 41.99 -49.08
C SER A 271 -22.71 42.65 -47.81
N VAL A 272 -22.83 43.98 -47.72
CA VAL A 272 -22.54 44.79 -46.52
C VAL A 272 -23.65 45.83 -46.33
N THR A 273 -24.09 46.06 -45.09
CA THR A 273 -25.12 47.07 -44.80
C THR A 273 -24.63 48.49 -45.08
N GLY A 274 -25.38 49.24 -45.87
CA GLY A 274 -25.15 50.68 -46.08
C GLY A 274 -23.99 51.03 -47.02
N ASP A 275 -23.42 50.04 -47.72
CA ASP A 275 -22.29 50.18 -48.63
C ASP A 275 -22.53 49.31 -49.89
N ASP A 276 -22.39 49.91 -51.07
CA ASP A 276 -22.33 49.18 -52.33
C ASP A 276 -20.88 48.70 -52.49
N LEU A 277 -20.61 47.42 -52.15
CA LEU A 277 -19.28 46.78 -52.26
C LEU A 277 -18.58 47.22 -53.55
N THR A 278 -17.67 48.19 -53.41
CA THR A 278 -17.01 48.88 -54.54
C THR A 278 -16.31 47.89 -55.46
N SER A 279 -15.96 48.27 -56.70
CA SER A 279 -15.36 47.36 -57.69
C SER A 279 -13.97 46.78 -57.35
N ASP A 280 -13.42 47.05 -56.16
CA ASP A 280 -12.16 46.48 -55.68
C ASP A 280 -12.32 45.01 -55.27
N GLU A 281 -11.27 44.21 -55.37
CA GLU A 281 -11.22 42.79 -55.00
C GLU A 281 -10.99 42.56 -53.49
N ARG A 282 -10.73 43.62 -52.71
CA ARG A 282 -10.44 43.52 -51.26
C ARG A 282 -11.68 43.48 -50.38
N GLY A 283 -11.67 42.61 -49.36
CA GLY A 283 -12.66 42.59 -48.29
C GLY A 283 -12.36 43.59 -47.15
N TYR A 284 -12.95 43.36 -45.98
CA TYR A 284 -12.84 44.17 -44.77
C TYR A 284 -11.74 43.70 -43.80
N VAL A 285 -11.05 44.65 -43.17
CA VAL A 285 -10.07 44.42 -42.10
C VAL A 285 -10.57 45.01 -40.78
N ILE A 286 -10.33 44.32 -39.68
CA ILE A 286 -10.53 44.87 -38.33
C ILE A 286 -9.20 45.49 -37.89
N GLU A 287 -9.18 46.79 -37.62
CA GLU A 287 -7.98 47.51 -37.19
C GLU A 287 -8.11 47.87 -35.71
N VAL A 288 -7.18 47.38 -34.88
CA VAL A 288 -7.07 47.73 -33.47
C VAL A 288 -5.88 48.68 -33.32
N SER A 289 -6.14 49.96 -33.09
CA SER A 289 -5.10 50.97 -32.92
C SER A 289 -4.75 51.18 -31.45
N PRO A 290 -3.49 51.52 -31.10
CA PRO A 290 -3.18 51.98 -29.75
C PRO A 290 -4.06 53.18 -29.37
N ARG A 291 -4.48 53.25 -28.10
CA ARG A 291 -5.37 54.32 -27.62
C ARG A 291 -4.69 55.69 -27.63
N ASP A 292 -3.41 55.72 -27.27
CA ASP A 292 -2.58 56.91 -27.36
C ASP A 292 -1.88 56.94 -28.71
N ILE A 293 -2.02 58.06 -29.43
CA ILE A 293 -1.39 58.25 -30.74
C ILE A 293 0.13 58.12 -30.61
N ASN A 294 0.75 57.38 -31.55
CA ASN A 294 2.19 57.12 -31.61
C ASN A 294 2.79 56.41 -30.38
N LYS A 295 1.99 55.69 -29.59
CA LYS A 295 2.45 54.87 -28.48
C LYS A 295 2.12 53.39 -28.71
N PRO A 296 2.97 52.64 -29.43
CA PRO A 296 2.80 51.19 -29.59
C PRO A 296 2.96 50.46 -28.25
N ILE A 297 2.50 49.21 -28.19
CA ILE A 297 2.72 48.33 -27.04
C ILE A 297 3.99 47.52 -27.29
N VAL A 298 4.96 47.61 -26.37
CA VAL A 298 6.24 46.90 -26.46
C VAL A 298 6.36 45.92 -25.28
N LYS A 299 6.71 44.67 -25.56
CA LYS A 299 6.95 43.61 -24.56
C LYS A 299 8.34 43.00 -24.76
N ILE A 300 9.04 42.73 -23.67
CA ILE A 300 10.36 42.09 -23.69
C ILE A 300 10.32 40.85 -22.80
N GLU A 301 10.56 39.68 -23.40
CA GLU A 301 10.67 38.39 -22.72
C GLU A 301 12.11 37.90 -22.81
N MET A 302 12.65 37.39 -21.70
CA MET A 302 14.01 36.83 -21.65
C MET A 302 13.91 35.31 -21.64
N LEU A 303 14.70 34.64 -22.47
CA LEU A 303 14.65 33.18 -22.64
C LEU A 303 15.56 32.44 -21.68
N ASN A 304 16.59 33.13 -21.17
CA ASN A 304 17.42 32.57 -20.13
C ASN A 304 16.57 32.19 -18.90
N PRO A 305 16.86 31.07 -18.22
CA PRO A 305 16.10 30.61 -17.07
C PRO A 305 16.18 31.58 -15.88
N SER A 306 17.21 32.44 -15.85
CA SER A 306 17.37 33.49 -14.86
C SER A 306 17.79 34.81 -15.51
N ASN A 307 17.61 35.91 -14.79
CA ASN A 307 18.15 37.21 -15.21
C ASN A 307 19.66 37.35 -14.93
N GLN A 308 20.32 36.31 -14.40
CA GLN A 308 21.77 36.23 -14.26
C GLN A 308 22.32 35.32 -15.36
N VAL A 309 23.14 35.90 -16.23
CA VAL A 309 23.74 35.22 -17.37
C VAL A 309 25.23 35.07 -17.09
N ALA A 310 25.72 33.83 -17.10
CA ALA A 310 27.13 33.58 -16.88
C ALA A 310 27.96 34.14 -18.06
N LYS A 311 29.17 34.63 -17.78
CA LYS A 311 30.11 35.05 -18.83
C LYS A 311 30.35 33.88 -19.78
N GLY A 312 30.29 34.13 -21.08
CA GLY A 312 30.38 33.09 -22.10
C GLY A 312 29.03 32.83 -22.75
N ASP A 313 27.97 32.76 -21.94
CA ASP A 313 26.61 32.49 -22.42
C ASP A 313 25.99 33.68 -23.15
N LEU A 314 24.90 33.41 -23.87
CA LEU A 314 24.10 34.41 -24.57
C LEU A 314 22.92 34.87 -23.71
N ALA A 315 22.70 36.18 -23.63
CA ALA A 315 21.44 36.73 -23.11
C ALA A 315 20.46 36.89 -24.29
N ILE A 316 19.37 36.12 -24.30
CA ILE A 316 18.43 36.07 -25.42
C ILE A 316 17.08 36.63 -25.00
N PHE A 317 16.55 37.51 -25.85
CA PHE A 317 15.28 38.18 -25.64
C PHE A 317 14.38 38.03 -26.87
N ASP A 318 13.11 37.72 -26.63
CA ASP A 318 12.05 37.90 -27.61
C ASP A 318 11.35 39.24 -27.33
N VAL A 319 11.42 40.14 -28.30
CA VAL A 319 10.86 41.49 -28.26
C VAL A 319 9.63 41.52 -29.14
N TYR A 320 8.52 42.02 -28.61
CA TYR A 320 7.26 42.18 -29.33
C TYR A 320 6.91 43.66 -29.43
N VAL A 321 6.52 44.12 -30.61
CA VAL A 321 6.08 45.49 -30.88
C VAL A 321 4.75 45.44 -31.61
N TYR A 322 3.70 45.96 -31.00
CA TYR A 322 2.34 45.97 -31.52
C TYR A 322 1.87 47.40 -31.79
N GLY A 323 1.24 47.62 -32.95
CA GLY A 323 0.80 48.95 -33.40
C GLY A 323 1.91 49.82 -33.99
N ALA A 324 3.07 49.24 -34.35
CA ALA A 324 4.13 49.88 -35.12
C ALA A 324 4.97 48.83 -35.86
N ASP A 325 5.44 49.17 -37.07
CA ASP A 325 6.19 48.25 -37.94
C ASP A 325 7.71 48.32 -37.75
N SER A 326 8.18 49.17 -36.85
CA SER A 326 9.61 49.37 -36.62
C SER A 326 9.92 49.82 -35.19
N GLY A 327 11.17 49.65 -34.81
CA GLY A 327 11.72 50.13 -33.56
C GLY A 327 13.23 49.90 -33.53
N THR A 328 13.85 50.27 -32.43
CA THR A 328 15.29 50.08 -32.20
C THR A 328 15.53 49.48 -30.83
N TYR A 329 16.64 48.76 -30.66
CA TYR A 329 17.12 48.32 -29.36
C TYR A 329 18.53 48.82 -29.07
N SER A 330 18.82 49.00 -27.78
CA SER A 330 20.17 49.23 -27.27
C SER A 330 20.42 48.41 -26.02
N VAL A 331 21.63 47.91 -25.83
CA VAL A 331 22.08 47.41 -24.53
C VAL A 331 22.83 48.54 -23.82
N THR A 332 22.55 48.76 -22.55
CA THR A 332 23.28 49.72 -21.72
C THR A 332 23.79 49.02 -20.47
N GLY A 333 24.92 49.47 -19.92
CA GLY A 333 25.55 48.84 -18.76
C GLY A 333 27.03 49.19 -18.67
N PRO A 334 27.80 48.50 -17.83
CA PRO A 334 29.21 48.80 -17.61
C PRO A 334 30.10 48.23 -18.72
N TYR A 335 29.96 48.75 -19.95
CA TYR A 335 30.84 48.48 -21.09
C TYR A 335 31.01 49.73 -21.95
N ASP A 336 32.09 49.80 -22.75
CA ASP A 336 32.30 50.94 -23.64
C ASP A 336 31.43 50.81 -24.91
N THR A 337 30.33 51.56 -24.94
CA THR A 337 29.40 51.62 -26.09
C THR A 337 30.02 52.25 -27.33
N THR A 338 31.15 52.95 -27.21
CA THR A 338 31.89 53.52 -28.36
C THR A 338 32.77 52.46 -29.03
N GLU A 339 33.26 51.49 -28.27
CA GLU A 339 34.02 50.34 -28.79
C GLU A 339 33.10 49.24 -29.32
N LEU A 340 31.98 48.96 -28.63
CA LEU A 340 31.00 47.94 -29.04
C LEU A 340 29.67 48.57 -29.45
N THR A 341 29.63 49.06 -30.68
CA THR A 341 28.43 49.66 -31.27
C THR A 341 27.41 48.64 -31.77
N GLU A 342 27.70 47.33 -31.71
CA GLU A 342 26.82 46.23 -32.15
C GLU A 342 25.48 46.23 -31.42
N TYR A 343 25.42 46.77 -30.21
CA TYR A 343 24.21 46.84 -29.38
C TYR A 343 23.75 48.29 -29.14
N VAL A 344 24.14 49.24 -29.99
CA VAL A 344 23.73 50.64 -29.85
C VAL A 344 22.82 51.03 -31.01
N ASN A 345 21.60 51.44 -30.68
CA ASN A 345 20.57 51.94 -31.60
C ASN A 345 20.38 51.05 -32.83
N LYS A 346 20.23 49.74 -32.62
CA LYS A 346 20.06 48.77 -33.71
C LYS A 346 18.60 48.64 -34.10
N PRO A 347 18.28 48.59 -35.40
CA PRO A 347 16.91 48.37 -35.84
C PRO A 347 16.40 47.00 -35.38
N LEU A 348 15.13 46.93 -35.01
CA LEU A 348 14.41 45.67 -34.82
C LEU A 348 13.99 45.11 -36.18
N SER A 349 14.35 43.86 -36.44
CA SER A 349 13.84 43.10 -37.58
C SER A 349 12.59 42.34 -37.14
N LEU A 350 11.43 42.98 -37.23
CA LEU A 350 10.15 42.39 -36.81
C LEU A 350 9.60 41.40 -37.85
N SER A 351 9.13 40.25 -37.40
CA SER A 351 8.38 39.25 -38.15
C SER A 351 7.11 38.94 -37.36
N GLY A 352 5.94 39.32 -37.88
CA GLY A 352 4.65 39.14 -37.20
C GLY A 352 4.65 39.70 -35.76
N HIS A 353 5.05 40.96 -35.60
CA HIS A 353 5.24 41.66 -34.31
C HIS A 353 6.47 41.27 -33.47
N ARG A 354 7.20 40.20 -33.80
CA ARG A 354 8.30 39.67 -32.96
C ARG A 354 9.68 39.88 -33.57
N CYS A 355 10.67 40.19 -32.73
CA CYS A 355 12.09 40.19 -33.07
C CYS A 355 12.90 39.50 -31.96
N ARG A 356 13.85 38.64 -32.34
CA ARG A 356 14.79 38.03 -31.38
C ARG A 356 16.05 38.87 -31.29
N VAL A 357 16.38 39.31 -30.08
CA VAL A 357 17.62 40.01 -29.76
C VAL A 357 18.54 39.06 -29.02
N VAL A 358 19.76 38.88 -29.54
CA VAL A 358 20.79 38.04 -28.94
C VAL A 358 21.95 38.92 -28.51
N VAL A 359 22.30 38.87 -27.23
CA VAL A 359 23.39 39.64 -26.65
C VAL A 359 24.50 38.68 -26.24
N ASP A 360 25.64 38.80 -26.90
CA ASP A 360 26.83 37.99 -26.63
C ASP A 360 27.61 38.59 -25.45
N THR A 361 27.57 37.89 -24.31
CA THR A 361 28.22 38.38 -23.09
C THR A 361 29.75 38.36 -23.23
N THR A 362 30.32 37.50 -24.07
CA THR A 362 31.77 37.47 -24.33
C THR A 362 32.22 38.75 -25.03
N LYS A 363 31.47 39.23 -26.03
CA LYS A 363 31.76 40.51 -26.69
C LYS A 363 31.66 41.69 -25.73
N ILE A 364 30.61 41.74 -24.91
CA ILE A 364 30.44 42.81 -23.90
C ILE A 364 31.58 42.81 -22.88
N VAL A 365 31.97 41.63 -22.40
CA VAL A 365 33.07 41.49 -21.43
C VAL A 365 34.40 41.94 -22.03
N ASN A 366 34.67 41.61 -23.29
CA ASN A 366 35.89 41.98 -24.00
C ASN A 366 35.94 43.48 -24.36
N ALA A 367 34.80 44.10 -24.65
CA ALA A 367 34.70 45.54 -24.94
C ALA A 367 34.79 46.45 -23.69
N GLY A 368 34.83 45.89 -22.48
CA GLY A 368 35.05 46.62 -21.23
C GLY A 368 36.53 46.87 -20.91
N GLY A 369 37.38 47.03 -21.93
CA GLY A 369 38.82 47.12 -21.82
C GLY A 369 39.29 48.02 -20.67
N GLN A 370 40.02 47.42 -19.72
CA GLN A 370 40.82 48.04 -18.65
C GLN A 370 40.23 48.35 -17.26
N THR A 371 38.92 48.24 -16.98
CA THR A 371 38.41 48.62 -15.62
C THR A 371 37.79 47.51 -14.78
N GLY A 372 37.69 46.27 -15.27
CA GLY A 372 37.20 45.15 -14.46
C GLY A 372 35.70 45.22 -14.09
N THR A 373 34.95 46.15 -14.69
CA THR A 373 33.54 46.43 -14.37
C THR A 373 32.53 45.67 -15.24
N SER A 374 32.95 44.74 -16.10
CA SER A 374 32.04 43.98 -17.00
C SER A 374 31.14 42.94 -16.30
N LYS A 375 30.99 43.04 -14.98
CA LYS A 375 30.03 42.30 -14.16
C LYS A 375 29.03 43.28 -13.60
N GLY A 376 27.77 42.85 -13.48
CA GLY A 376 26.72 43.66 -12.86
C GLY A 376 25.52 43.82 -13.77
N ALA A 377 24.71 44.86 -13.49
CA ALA A 377 23.44 45.09 -14.16
C ALA A 377 23.62 45.70 -15.56
N TYR A 378 22.92 45.14 -16.53
CA TYR A 378 22.75 45.62 -17.88
C TYR A 378 21.26 45.79 -18.17
N LYS A 379 20.94 46.62 -19.16
CA LYS A 379 19.56 46.85 -19.60
C LYS A 379 19.47 46.67 -21.11
N LEU A 380 18.54 45.86 -21.57
CA LEU A 380 18.03 45.94 -22.93
C LEU A 380 16.95 47.01 -22.97
N VAL A 381 17.18 48.09 -23.71
CA VAL A 381 16.23 49.19 -23.93
C VAL A 381 15.67 49.04 -25.34
N VAL A 382 14.36 48.97 -25.46
CA VAL A 382 13.65 48.92 -26.74
C VAL A 382 12.81 50.18 -26.89
N SER A 383 13.01 50.89 -27.99
CA SER A 383 12.29 52.14 -28.30
C SER A 383 11.55 51.99 -29.63
N SER A 384 10.27 52.33 -29.67
CA SER A 384 9.45 52.39 -30.89
C SER A 384 8.49 53.57 -30.80
N LEU A 385 8.57 54.50 -31.76
CA LEU A 385 7.89 55.79 -31.72
C LEU A 385 8.09 56.49 -30.36
N ASN A 386 7.01 56.80 -29.63
CA ASN A 386 7.07 57.45 -28.32
C ASN A 386 7.03 56.45 -27.14
N THR A 387 7.20 55.15 -27.39
CA THR A 387 7.26 54.11 -26.36
C THR A 387 8.69 53.64 -26.15
N GLU A 388 9.11 53.55 -24.89
CA GLU A 388 10.39 52.96 -24.48
C GLU A 388 10.14 51.98 -23.34
N VAL A 389 10.70 50.76 -23.45
CA VAL A 389 10.59 49.69 -22.45
C VAL A 389 11.99 49.13 -22.19
N GLU A 390 12.31 48.88 -20.92
CA GLU A 390 13.59 48.32 -20.52
C GLU A 390 13.46 46.96 -19.81
N LYS A 391 14.44 46.08 -20.03
CA LYS A 391 14.58 44.80 -19.32
C LYS A 391 15.99 44.71 -18.72
N VAL A 392 16.06 44.52 -17.40
CA VAL A 392 17.32 44.38 -16.66
C VAL A 392 17.77 42.92 -16.65
N PHE A 393 19.05 42.67 -16.91
CA PHE A 393 19.74 41.40 -16.72
C PHE A 393 21.13 41.63 -16.11
N TYR A 394 21.80 40.58 -15.65
CA TYR A 394 23.09 40.64 -14.98
C TYR A 394 24.09 39.73 -15.68
N ILE A 395 25.30 40.23 -15.92
CA ILE A 395 26.42 39.38 -16.32
C ILE A 395 27.22 39.00 -15.08
N VAL A 396 27.32 37.70 -14.80
CA VAL A 396 27.97 37.12 -13.62
C VAL A 396 29.07 36.13 -14.01
N SER A 397 29.99 35.82 -13.10
CA SER A 397 30.96 34.74 -13.38
C SER A 397 30.27 33.37 -13.36
N PRO A 398 30.78 32.38 -14.12
CA PRO A 398 30.43 30.98 -13.89
C PRO A 398 30.70 30.61 -12.43
N ASP A 399 29.72 29.98 -11.81
CA ASP A 399 29.72 29.56 -10.41
C ASP A 399 29.19 28.13 -10.33
N ILE A 400 29.70 27.36 -9.38
CA ILE A 400 29.39 25.93 -9.25
C ILE A 400 29.44 25.54 -7.78
N SER A 401 28.57 24.63 -7.39
CA SER A 401 28.62 23.93 -6.09
C SER A 401 28.92 22.46 -6.32
N LEU A 402 29.67 21.82 -5.43
CA LEU A 402 30.00 20.40 -5.49
C LEU A 402 29.60 19.67 -4.21
N TYR A 403 28.91 18.55 -4.38
CA TYR A 403 28.51 17.64 -3.32
C TYR A 403 28.87 16.19 -3.67
N CYS A 404 28.89 15.35 -2.63
CA CYS A 404 29.15 13.92 -2.71
C CYS A 404 28.02 13.15 -2.02
N ASN A 405 27.60 12.02 -2.57
CA ASN A 405 26.56 11.18 -1.96
C ASN A 405 27.09 10.24 -0.87
N ALA A 406 28.40 10.24 -0.60
CA ALA A 406 29.04 9.38 0.38
C ALA A 406 29.82 10.21 1.40
N GLU A 407 29.64 9.91 2.69
CA GLU A 407 30.41 10.48 3.80
C GLU A 407 31.76 9.77 3.98
N GLU A 408 31.77 8.45 3.79
CA GLU A 408 32.96 7.60 3.76
C GLU A 408 33.06 6.90 2.41
N VAL A 409 34.28 6.77 1.89
CA VAL A 409 34.54 6.15 0.59
C VAL A 409 35.50 4.99 0.78
N TYR A 410 35.19 3.83 0.22
CA TYR A 410 36.07 2.68 0.24
C TYR A 410 36.71 2.43 -1.13
N LEU A 411 37.92 1.88 -1.13
CA LEU A 411 38.54 1.39 -2.36
C LEU A 411 37.64 0.36 -3.07
N GLY A 412 37.43 0.54 -4.36
CA GLY A 412 36.47 -0.22 -5.19
C GLY A 412 35.08 0.41 -5.29
N GLN A 413 34.68 1.26 -4.35
CA GLN A 413 33.35 1.85 -4.30
C GLN A 413 33.11 2.84 -5.45
N LYS A 414 31.87 2.85 -5.95
CA LYS A 414 31.37 3.89 -6.88
C LYS A 414 30.65 4.96 -6.07
N VAL A 415 31.07 6.21 -6.25
CA VAL A 415 30.56 7.40 -5.57
C VAL A 415 30.01 8.36 -6.62
N THR A 416 28.94 9.07 -6.32
CA THR A 416 28.31 10.04 -7.22
C THR A 416 28.61 11.44 -6.71
N PHE A 417 29.27 12.24 -7.55
CA PHE A 417 29.48 13.66 -7.34
C PHE A 417 28.43 14.44 -8.12
N TYR A 418 27.80 15.43 -7.49
CA TYR A 418 26.71 16.18 -8.09
C TYR A 418 26.69 17.62 -7.59
N GLY A 419 25.97 18.48 -8.28
CA GLY A 419 25.77 19.85 -7.85
C GLY A 419 25.06 20.72 -8.87
N THR A 420 25.02 22.01 -8.60
CA THR A 420 24.37 23.04 -9.42
C THR A 420 25.38 24.06 -9.94
N THR A 421 25.05 24.71 -11.04
CA THR A 421 25.80 25.82 -11.64
C THR A 421 24.84 26.86 -12.23
N ASN A 422 25.31 28.09 -12.39
CA ASN A 422 24.55 29.20 -12.97
C ASN A 422 24.75 29.37 -14.49
N VAL A 423 25.48 28.46 -15.15
CA VAL A 423 25.69 28.49 -16.60
C VAL A 423 24.46 27.96 -17.33
N ALA A 424 24.27 28.36 -18.59
CA ALA A 424 23.21 27.85 -19.43
C ALA A 424 23.34 26.32 -19.63
N PRO A 425 22.23 25.60 -19.87
CA PRO A 425 22.26 24.18 -20.16
C PRO A 425 23.14 23.87 -21.38
N SER A 426 23.80 22.72 -21.38
CA SER A 426 24.61 22.28 -22.53
C SER A 426 23.76 22.16 -23.79
N ASP A 427 24.28 22.61 -24.92
CA ASP A 427 23.62 22.60 -26.24
C ASP A 427 22.31 23.44 -26.31
N ASP A 428 22.04 24.30 -25.32
CA ASP A 428 20.87 25.19 -25.33
C ASP A 428 21.08 26.40 -26.25
N VAL A 429 19.99 27.07 -26.65
CA VAL A 429 20.06 28.32 -27.41
C VAL A 429 20.83 29.42 -26.69
N CYS A 430 20.87 29.39 -25.34
CA CYS A 430 21.64 30.32 -24.53
C CYS A 430 23.12 29.94 -24.39
N ASP A 431 23.52 28.76 -24.89
CA ASP A 431 24.90 28.24 -24.85
C ASP A 431 25.80 28.99 -25.86
N GLY A 432 26.93 29.51 -25.36
CA GLY A 432 27.77 30.50 -26.02
C GLY A 432 28.79 29.93 -27.00
N GLY A 433 28.35 29.21 -28.02
CA GLY A 433 29.18 28.73 -29.13
C GLY A 433 30.01 27.47 -28.85
N GLU A 434 30.74 27.38 -27.74
CA GLU A 434 31.33 26.13 -27.22
C GLU A 434 30.39 25.52 -26.19
N GLU A 435 30.17 24.19 -26.23
CA GLU A 435 29.26 23.52 -25.29
C GLU A 435 29.65 23.80 -23.83
N ASN A 436 28.68 24.21 -23.01
CA ASN A 436 28.85 24.33 -21.57
C ASN A 436 29.02 22.95 -20.91
N TYR A 437 30.00 22.75 -20.03
CA TYR A 437 30.18 21.45 -19.34
C TYR A 437 30.91 21.57 -18.00
N VAL A 438 30.80 20.53 -17.18
CA VAL A 438 31.52 20.38 -15.91
C VAL A 438 32.57 19.27 -16.04
N LYS A 439 33.80 19.55 -15.62
CA LYS A 439 34.86 18.55 -15.43
C LYS A 439 34.95 18.15 -13.97
N ILE A 440 34.87 16.85 -13.71
CA ILE A 440 35.17 16.24 -12.42
C ILE A 440 36.57 15.68 -12.43
N ILE A 441 37.30 16.04 -11.37
CA ILE A 441 38.73 15.87 -11.27
C ILE A 441 39.07 15.36 -9.87
N VAL A 442 39.77 14.23 -9.76
CA VAL A 442 40.15 13.64 -8.47
C VAL A 442 41.66 13.67 -8.30
N TYR A 443 42.12 14.34 -7.25
CA TYR A 443 43.52 14.46 -6.86
C TYR A 443 43.79 13.58 -5.64
N ASN A 444 44.94 12.91 -5.64
CA ASN A 444 45.50 12.42 -4.40
C ASN A 444 46.12 13.62 -3.66
N SER A 445 45.68 13.89 -2.42
CA SER A 445 46.06 15.11 -1.70
C SER A 445 47.56 15.21 -1.42
N THR A 446 48.33 14.12 -1.59
CA THR A 446 49.78 14.11 -1.40
C THR A 446 50.61 14.39 -2.66
N SER A 447 50.06 14.29 -3.88
CA SER A 447 50.88 14.32 -5.10
C SER A 447 50.58 15.47 -6.07
N GLU A 448 49.53 16.27 -5.87
CA GLU A 448 48.98 17.27 -6.84
C GLU A 448 48.67 16.71 -8.25
N GLU A 449 49.04 15.46 -8.53
CA GLU A 449 48.66 14.69 -9.71
C GLU A 449 47.27 14.08 -9.54
N HIS A 450 46.55 14.03 -10.66
CA HIS A 450 45.23 13.47 -10.75
C HIS A 450 45.31 11.95 -10.85
N VAL A 451 44.46 11.22 -10.13
CA VAL A 451 44.51 9.75 -10.06
C VAL A 451 43.63 9.05 -11.10
N MET A 452 42.87 9.82 -11.88
CA MET A 452 42.03 9.36 -12.98
C MET A 452 42.00 10.39 -14.11
N ASP A 453 41.57 9.93 -15.29
CA ASP A 453 41.25 10.83 -16.40
C ASP A 453 40.12 11.80 -16.01
N GLU A 454 40.21 13.04 -16.47
CA GLU A 454 39.17 14.06 -16.24
C GLU A 454 37.84 13.59 -16.84
N LYS A 455 36.76 13.70 -16.06
CA LYS A 455 35.42 13.29 -16.51
C LYS A 455 34.56 14.50 -16.81
N SER A 456 34.24 14.73 -18.09
CA SER A 456 33.30 15.76 -18.52
C SER A 456 31.86 15.28 -18.43
N VAL A 457 30.97 16.13 -17.91
CA VAL A 457 29.52 15.91 -17.84
C VAL A 457 28.77 17.17 -18.28
N LYS A 458 27.61 16.96 -18.92
CA LYS A 458 26.73 18.04 -19.38
C LYS A 458 25.99 18.69 -18.21
N VAL A 459 25.60 19.95 -18.39
CA VAL A 459 24.72 20.71 -17.51
C VAL A 459 23.28 20.58 -18.04
N ASP A 460 22.35 20.19 -17.18
CA ASP A 460 20.95 20.04 -17.57
C ASP A 460 20.17 21.38 -17.58
N ALA A 461 18.89 21.31 -17.96
CA ALA A 461 18.01 22.48 -18.08
C ALA A 461 17.85 23.31 -16.79
N ASP A 462 18.05 22.66 -15.64
CA ASP A 462 17.92 23.26 -14.31
C ASP A 462 19.27 23.69 -13.72
N GLY A 463 20.36 23.55 -14.49
CA GLY A 463 21.71 23.88 -14.06
C GLY A 463 22.37 22.79 -13.21
N ASN A 464 21.85 21.56 -13.17
CA ASN A 464 22.47 20.47 -12.42
C ASN A 464 23.48 19.68 -13.27
N PHE A 465 24.42 19.03 -12.57
CA PHE A 465 25.33 18.04 -13.13
C PHE A 465 25.51 16.86 -12.17
N SER A 466 25.88 15.69 -12.71
CA SER A 466 26.17 14.49 -11.92
C SER A 466 27.19 13.60 -12.62
N ALA A 467 28.13 13.05 -11.85
CA ALA A 467 29.18 12.17 -12.32
C ALA A 467 29.47 11.03 -11.32
N ASP A 468 29.32 9.80 -11.81
CA ASP A 468 29.80 8.63 -11.08
C ASP A 468 31.31 8.45 -11.22
N VAL A 469 32.01 8.28 -10.11
CA VAL A 469 33.44 8.01 -10.03
C VAL A 469 33.65 6.73 -9.23
N ARG A 470 34.45 5.80 -9.77
CA ARG A 470 34.86 4.59 -9.04
C ARG A 470 36.26 4.80 -8.48
N PHE A 471 36.40 4.69 -7.16
CA PHE A 471 37.70 4.72 -6.49
C PHE A 471 38.38 3.40 -6.78
N ASN A 472 39.44 3.41 -7.59
CA ASN A 472 40.06 2.17 -8.04
C ASN A 472 40.65 1.43 -6.83
N ILE A 473 40.46 0.12 -6.78
CA ILE A 473 41.00 -0.73 -5.71
C ILE A 473 42.53 -0.65 -5.60
N SER A 474 43.24 -0.29 -6.68
CA SER A 474 44.69 -0.10 -6.70
C SER A 474 45.18 1.24 -6.17
N TRP A 475 44.28 2.16 -5.82
CA TRP A 475 44.65 3.44 -5.23
C TRP A 475 45.05 3.28 -3.76
N SER A 476 45.81 4.24 -3.23
CA SER A 476 46.14 4.25 -1.80
C SER A 476 44.96 4.74 -0.96
N THR A 477 44.90 4.31 0.30
CA THR A 477 43.99 4.91 1.28
C THR A 477 44.50 6.29 1.71
N GLY A 478 43.60 7.17 2.13
CA GLY A 478 43.94 8.51 2.61
C GLY A 478 42.98 9.56 2.08
N THR A 479 43.40 10.82 2.13
CA THR A 479 42.55 11.95 1.78
C THR A 479 42.68 12.31 0.30
N TYR A 480 41.54 12.47 -0.39
CA TYR A 480 41.45 12.88 -1.79
C TYR A 480 40.72 14.21 -1.89
N LYS A 481 41.18 15.07 -2.81
CA LYS A 481 40.50 16.31 -3.17
C LYS A 481 39.78 16.11 -4.50
N VAL A 482 38.48 16.38 -4.53
CA VAL A 482 37.66 16.31 -5.73
C VAL A 482 37.29 17.73 -6.12
N VAL A 483 37.63 18.11 -7.35
CA VAL A 483 37.37 19.44 -7.90
C VAL A 483 36.38 19.30 -9.04
N ALA A 484 35.32 20.11 -9.01
CA ALA A 484 34.42 20.33 -10.14
C ALA A 484 34.76 21.67 -10.76
N LYS A 485 35.00 21.69 -12.08
CA LYS A 485 35.23 22.92 -12.85
C LYS A 485 34.16 23.05 -13.93
N VAL A 486 33.35 24.10 -13.86
CA VAL A 486 32.38 24.44 -14.91
C VAL A 486 33.04 25.35 -15.94
N TYR A 487 32.72 25.14 -17.22
CA TYR A 487 33.18 25.94 -18.34
C TYR A 487 31.98 26.41 -19.15
N THR A 488 32.00 27.69 -19.52
CA THR A 488 31.11 28.21 -20.58
C THR A 488 31.83 28.34 -21.92
N THR A 489 33.13 28.62 -21.86
CA THR A 489 34.07 28.57 -22.98
C THR A 489 35.44 28.20 -22.41
N SER A 490 36.42 27.92 -23.26
CA SER A 490 37.82 27.77 -22.84
C SER A 490 38.38 28.94 -21.99
N SER A 491 37.76 30.13 -22.04
CA SER A 491 38.24 31.35 -21.36
C SER A 491 37.52 31.67 -20.04
N TYR A 492 36.36 31.09 -19.77
CA TYR A 492 35.57 31.38 -18.57
C TYR A 492 35.22 30.10 -17.83
N SER A 493 35.61 30.04 -16.56
CA SER A 493 35.32 28.90 -15.69
C SER A 493 35.06 29.30 -14.26
N GLY A 494 34.37 28.42 -13.54
CA GLY A 494 34.18 28.44 -12.10
C GLY A 494 34.60 27.09 -11.52
N SER A 495 34.95 27.04 -10.23
CA SER A 495 35.34 25.78 -9.61
C SER A 495 34.94 25.70 -8.14
N ASP A 496 34.59 24.51 -7.71
CA ASP A 496 34.37 24.16 -6.30
C ASP A 496 35.07 22.84 -6.00
N ASP A 497 35.45 22.64 -4.75
CA ASP A 497 36.17 21.46 -4.31
C ASP A 497 35.72 20.92 -2.95
N ILE A 498 35.79 19.61 -2.82
CA ILE A 498 35.53 18.90 -1.58
C ILE A 498 36.66 17.93 -1.27
N THR A 499 36.80 17.61 0.00
CA THR A 499 37.77 16.62 0.48
C THR A 499 37.03 15.39 1.01
N ILE A 500 37.50 14.21 0.64
CA ILE A 500 36.95 12.91 1.07
C ILE A 500 38.06 12.02 1.61
N THR A 501 37.73 11.17 2.58
CA THR A 501 38.66 10.15 3.10
C THR A 501 38.32 8.81 2.46
N VAL A 502 39.34 8.16 1.90
CA VAL A 502 39.23 6.86 1.24
C VAL A 502 39.90 5.80 2.11
N GLU A 503 39.14 4.78 2.50
CA GLU A 503 39.57 3.71 3.39
C GLU A 503 39.62 2.35 2.69
N LYS A 504 40.18 1.34 3.38
CA LYS A 504 40.06 -0.05 2.93
C LYS A 504 38.60 -0.50 3.01
N PRO A 505 38.13 -1.39 2.12
CA PRO A 505 36.76 -1.89 2.21
C PRO A 505 36.50 -2.58 3.54
N SER A 506 35.27 -2.48 4.05
CA SER A 506 34.79 -3.34 5.14
C SER A 506 34.71 -4.77 4.65
N PHE A 507 35.03 -5.73 5.50
CA PHE A 507 35.03 -7.15 5.17
C PHE A 507 34.90 -7.96 6.44
N ASP A 508 33.71 -8.54 6.66
CA ASP A 508 33.38 -9.27 7.86
C ASP A 508 32.74 -10.61 7.49
N ILE A 509 33.07 -11.67 8.23
CA ILE A 509 32.41 -12.98 8.16
C ILE A 509 31.74 -13.35 9.48
N TYR A 510 30.64 -14.09 9.37
CA TYR A 510 29.86 -14.54 10.52
C TYR A 510 29.18 -15.88 10.26
N LEU A 511 28.85 -16.56 11.35
CA LEU A 511 28.09 -17.81 11.38
C LEU A 511 26.73 -17.59 12.05
N SER A 512 25.74 -18.42 11.70
CA SER A 512 24.42 -18.36 12.36
C SER A 512 24.44 -18.90 13.78
N LYS A 513 25.44 -19.71 14.12
CA LYS A 513 25.71 -20.27 15.45
C LYS A 513 27.18 -20.68 15.54
N TYR A 514 27.69 -20.85 16.75
CA TYR A 514 29.10 -21.19 17.00
C TYR A 514 29.40 -22.70 16.91
N SER A 515 28.48 -23.56 17.36
CA SER A 515 28.71 -25.01 17.48
C SER A 515 27.88 -25.87 16.51
N TYR A 516 28.51 -26.87 15.89
CA TYR A 516 27.93 -27.78 14.89
C TYR A 516 28.34 -29.24 15.18
N GLN A 517 27.54 -30.19 14.69
CA GLN A 517 27.84 -31.62 14.79
C GLN A 517 28.50 -32.15 13.51
N PRO A 518 29.27 -33.26 13.58
CA PRO A 518 29.78 -33.96 12.40
C PRO A 518 28.68 -34.27 11.36
N GLY A 519 29.03 -34.23 10.08
CA GLY A 519 28.10 -34.49 8.97
C GLY A 519 27.04 -33.41 8.71
N LYS A 520 26.95 -32.34 9.52
CA LYS A 520 26.05 -31.20 9.28
C LYS A 520 26.72 -30.14 8.41
N SER A 521 25.91 -29.21 7.88
CA SER A 521 26.43 -28.07 7.09
C SER A 521 26.55 -26.80 7.93
N ILE A 522 27.68 -26.10 7.78
CA ILE A 522 27.96 -24.76 8.29
C ILE A 522 27.68 -23.75 7.17
N SER A 523 26.93 -22.69 7.45
CA SER A 523 26.72 -21.59 6.50
C SER A 523 27.62 -20.42 6.86
N VAL A 524 28.76 -20.29 6.17
CA VAL A 524 29.64 -19.12 6.30
C VAL A 524 29.05 -17.98 5.49
N LYS A 525 28.77 -16.87 6.15
CA LYS A 525 28.22 -15.66 5.53
C LYS A 525 29.21 -14.52 5.73
N GLY A 526 29.17 -13.54 4.84
CA GLY A 526 29.94 -12.32 5.03
C GLY A 526 29.31 -11.10 4.37
N THR A 527 29.78 -9.95 4.80
CA THR A 527 29.39 -8.61 4.35
C THR A 527 30.64 -7.80 4.01
N THR A 528 30.58 -7.01 2.96
CA THR A 528 31.70 -6.19 2.50
C THR A 528 31.24 -4.98 1.70
N SER A 529 32.03 -3.90 1.70
CA SER A 529 31.83 -2.75 0.79
C SER A 529 32.49 -2.92 -0.59
N LEU A 530 33.07 -4.10 -0.88
CA LEU A 530 33.64 -4.43 -2.19
C LEU A 530 32.55 -4.50 -3.28
N PRO A 531 32.92 -4.26 -4.56
CA PRO A 531 31.99 -4.33 -5.68
C PRO A 531 31.32 -5.69 -5.87
N GLU A 532 30.12 -5.69 -6.43
CA GLU A 532 29.47 -6.90 -6.92
C GLU A 532 30.40 -7.68 -7.87
N ASN A 533 30.32 -9.01 -7.83
CA ASN A 533 31.15 -9.97 -8.56
C ASN A 533 32.60 -10.04 -8.12
N THR A 534 33.02 -9.33 -7.06
CA THR A 534 34.34 -9.54 -6.45
C THR A 534 34.45 -10.97 -5.93
N GLU A 535 35.56 -11.65 -6.24
CA GLU A 535 35.82 -13.02 -5.81
C GLU A 535 36.39 -13.04 -4.39
N VAL A 536 35.72 -13.76 -3.50
CA VAL A 536 36.12 -14.01 -2.11
C VAL A 536 36.54 -15.46 -1.99
N ILE A 537 37.71 -15.70 -1.38
CA ILE A 537 38.24 -17.02 -1.10
C ILE A 537 37.94 -17.35 0.36
N ILE A 538 37.26 -18.46 0.61
CA ILE A 538 36.98 -19.00 1.94
C ILE A 538 37.85 -20.24 2.13
N GLU A 539 38.80 -20.17 3.06
CA GLU A 539 39.67 -21.25 3.46
C GLU A 539 39.14 -21.98 4.70
N VAL A 540 39.18 -23.30 4.62
CA VAL A 540 38.61 -24.20 5.63
C VAL A 540 39.65 -25.27 5.97
N PRO A 541 39.89 -25.58 7.26
CA PRO A 541 40.80 -26.65 7.67
C PRO A 541 40.40 -28.01 7.09
N SER A 542 41.39 -28.80 6.70
CA SER A 542 41.19 -30.12 6.06
C SER A 542 40.57 -31.16 6.99
N GLU A 543 40.74 -30.98 8.30
CA GLU A 543 40.18 -31.77 9.37
C GLU A 543 38.68 -31.54 9.51
N LEU A 544 38.20 -30.34 9.16
CA LEU A 544 36.80 -29.94 9.25
C LEU A 544 35.99 -30.33 8.00
N ALA A 545 36.55 -30.12 6.81
CA ALA A 545 35.86 -30.33 5.53
C ALA A 545 36.76 -30.98 4.47
N SER A 546 36.16 -31.73 3.53
CA SER A 546 36.91 -32.38 2.44
C SER A 546 37.44 -31.40 1.39
N THR A 547 36.80 -30.25 1.25
CA THR A 547 37.25 -29.15 0.38
C THR A 547 37.75 -28.02 1.26
N THR A 548 39.01 -27.62 1.07
CA THR A 548 39.71 -26.67 1.93
C THR A 548 39.67 -25.23 1.42
N SER A 549 39.15 -25.00 0.21
CA SER A 549 39.07 -23.67 -0.40
C SER A 549 37.83 -23.56 -1.28
N TYR A 550 37.11 -22.45 -1.12
CA TYR A 550 35.94 -22.11 -1.92
C TYR A 550 36.04 -20.69 -2.45
N THR A 551 35.72 -20.50 -3.72
CA THR A 551 35.54 -19.15 -4.29
C THR A 551 34.05 -18.83 -4.35
N VAL A 552 33.67 -17.70 -3.78
CA VAL A 552 32.31 -17.13 -3.88
C VAL A 552 32.38 -15.71 -4.41
N LYS A 553 31.26 -15.19 -4.90
CA LYS A 553 31.17 -13.82 -5.41
C LYS A 553 30.32 -12.97 -4.49
N VAL A 554 30.72 -11.71 -4.32
CA VAL A 554 29.94 -10.67 -3.66
C VAL A 554 28.71 -10.35 -4.52
N ASP A 555 27.53 -10.32 -3.93
CA ASP A 555 26.28 -9.92 -4.59
C ASP A 555 26.11 -8.38 -4.65
N ALA A 556 25.03 -7.91 -5.30
CA ALA A 556 24.74 -6.49 -5.44
C ALA A 556 24.55 -5.73 -4.11
N ASN A 557 24.33 -6.44 -2.99
CA ASN A 557 24.15 -5.87 -1.66
C ASN A 557 25.42 -5.98 -0.79
N GLY A 558 26.56 -6.36 -1.37
CA GLY A 558 27.79 -6.52 -0.62
C GLY A 558 27.81 -7.79 0.25
N LYS A 559 27.04 -8.83 -0.09
CA LYS A 559 26.97 -10.07 0.69
C LYS A 559 27.52 -11.27 -0.06
N PHE A 560 28.05 -12.25 0.67
CA PHE A 560 28.44 -13.54 0.13
C PHE A 560 28.12 -14.66 1.13
N CYS A 561 27.91 -15.88 0.62
CA CYS A 561 27.56 -17.03 1.45
C CYS A 561 28.06 -18.34 0.85
N LYS A 562 28.54 -19.25 1.71
CA LYS A 562 28.89 -20.62 1.34
C LYS A 562 28.44 -21.62 2.38
N SER A 563 27.81 -22.71 1.93
CA SER A 563 27.54 -23.88 2.76
C SER A 563 28.71 -24.85 2.67
N ILE A 564 29.24 -25.27 3.83
CA ILE A 564 30.36 -26.19 4.01
C ILE A 564 29.82 -27.41 4.77
N THR A 565 30.03 -28.61 4.25
CA THR A 565 29.65 -29.84 4.98
C THR A 565 30.81 -30.28 5.87
N VAL A 566 30.53 -30.38 7.18
CA VAL A 566 31.45 -30.93 8.18
C VAL A 566 31.63 -32.42 7.89
N LYS A 567 32.87 -32.92 7.93
CA LYS A 567 33.13 -34.36 7.80
C LYS A 567 32.41 -35.16 8.88
N SER A 568 31.98 -36.38 8.58
CA SER A 568 31.33 -37.26 9.55
C SER A 568 32.29 -37.76 10.64
N ASP A 569 33.59 -37.74 10.34
CA ASP A 569 34.70 -38.11 11.21
C ASP A 569 35.53 -36.89 11.67
N ALA A 570 34.98 -35.67 11.55
CA ALA A 570 35.66 -34.46 12.03
C ALA A 570 35.93 -34.55 13.55
N PRO A 571 37.19 -34.37 14.01
CA PRO A 571 37.48 -34.34 15.44
C PRO A 571 36.68 -33.28 16.20
N TYR A 572 36.31 -33.59 17.45
CA TYR A 572 35.68 -32.62 18.34
C TYR A 572 36.72 -31.57 18.77
N SER A 573 36.66 -30.39 18.15
CA SER A 573 37.61 -29.29 18.35
C SER A 573 36.99 -27.97 17.86
N THR A 574 37.67 -26.86 18.16
CA THR A 574 37.45 -25.58 17.50
C THR A 574 38.33 -25.48 16.24
N TYR A 575 37.78 -24.94 15.17
CA TYR A 575 38.43 -24.71 13.88
C TYR A 575 38.26 -23.27 13.44
N THR A 576 39.30 -22.65 12.90
CA THR A 576 39.21 -21.29 12.33
C THR A 576 38.98 -21.35 10.84
N ILE A 577 37.89 -20.74 10.37
CA ILE A 577 37.60 -20.49 8.96
C ILE A 577 38.11 -19.08 8.63
N LYS A 578 38.81 -18.93 7.51
CA LYS A 578 39.28 -17.63 7.03
C LYS A 578 38.60 -17.27 5.73
N ALA A 579 38.30 -16.00 5.52
CA ALA A 579 37.88 -15.49 4.22
C ALA A 579 38.73 -14.27 3.85
N TYR A 580 39.11 -14.16 2.59
CA TYR A 580 39.91 -13.03 2.11
C TYR A 580 39.70 -12.76 0.62
N VAL A 581 40.15 -11.58 0.20
CA VAL A 581 40.17 -11.15 -1.21
C VAL A 581 41.62 -10.87 -1.59
N LEU A 582 42.05 -11.38 -2.75
CA LEU A 582 43.39 -11.15 -3.28
C LEU A 582 43.39 -9.94 -4.23
N GLN A 583 44.45 -9.13 -4.14
CA GLN A 583 44.78 -8.09 -5.09
C GLN A 583 46.25 -8.25 -5.52
N ASN A 584 46.50 -8.36 -6.82
CA ASN A 584 47.84 -8.61 -7.38
C ASN A 584 48.57 -9.82 -6.76
N GLY A 585 47.82 -10.82 -6.28
CA GLY A 585 48.36 -12.01 -5.63
C GLY A 585 48.62 -11.89 -4.13
N GLU A 586 48.35 -10.74 -3.51
CA GLU A 586 48.49 -10.50 -2.06
C GLU A 586 47.12 -10.34 -1.40
N ILE A 587 47.01 -10.66 -0.10
CA ILE A 587 45.77 -10.49 0.67
C ILE A 587 45.48 -8.99 0.83
N PHE A 588 44.34 -8.55 0.31
CA PHE A 588 43.91 -7.16 0.36
C PHE A 588 43.11 -6.85 1.63
N VAL A 589 42.10 -7.68 1.89
CA VAL A 589 41.26 -7.69 3.10
C VAL A 589 41.02 -9.14 3.50
N GLU A 590 40.98 -9.42 4.79
CA GLU A 590 40.70 -10.74 5.36
C GLU A 590 39.92 -10.62 6.66
N ASP A 591 39.16 -11.67 6.97
CA ASP A 591 38.55 -11.88 8.28
C ASP A 591 38.53 -13.38 8.61
N SER A 592 38.40 -13.72 9.88
CA SER A 592 38.42 -15.10 10.37
C SER A 592 37.40 -15.33 11.48
N ILE A 593 36.79 -16.50 11.49
CA ILE A 593 35.82 -16.90 12.51
C ILE A 593 36.04 -18.34 12.97
N ASP A 594 35.89 -18.55 14.27
CA ASP A 594 35.99 -19.86 14.88
C ASP A 594 34.64 -20.60 14.86
N VAL A 595 34.70 -21.91 14.62
CA VAL A 595 33.57 -22.85 14.68
C VAL A 595 33.93 -24.06 15.53
N GLU A 596 33.03 -24.47 16.41
CA GLU A 596 33.23 -25.60 17.31
C GLU A 596 32.46 -26.84 16.82
N ILE A 597 33.14 -27.99 16.80
CA ILE A 597 32.52 -29.29 16.51
C ILE A 597 32.27 -30.05 17.81
N VAL A 598 30.99 -30.32 18.08
CA VAL A 598 30.50 -30.96 19.31
C VAL A 598 29.88 -32.33 19.04
N PRO A 599 29.87 -33.25 20.03
CA PRO A 599 29.18 -34.54 19.91
C PRO A 599 27.68 -34.39 19.64
N HIS A 600 27.08 -35.47 19.14
CA HIS A 600 25.62 -35.57 19.10
C HIS A 600 25.05 -35.71 20.51
N GLU A 601 23.88 -35.13 20.77
CA GLU A 601 23.13 -35.29 22.02
C GLU A 601 22.09 -36.42 21.90
N LEU A 602 21.86 -37.10 23.02
CA LEU A 602 20.80 -38.09 23.25
C LEU A 602 20.20 -37.89 24.64
N ASP A 603 18.90 -37.65 24.69
CA ASP A 603 18.09 -37.76 25.91
C ASP A 603 16.97 -38.77 25.62
N ALA A 604 16.91 -39.84 26.41
CA ALA A 604 15.93 -40.90 26.20
C ALA A 604 15.27 -41.28 27.52
N SER A 605 14.02 -41.69 27.43
CA SER A 605 13.20 -42.19 28.53
C SER A 605 12.51 -43.48 28.10
N ILE A 606 12.12 -44.30 29.08
CA ILE A 606 11.35 -45.53 28.87
C ILE A 606 10.04 -45.44 29.65
N ASP A 607 8.93 -45.83 29.03
CA ASP A 607 7.59 -45.70 29.64
C ASP A 607 7.37 -46.66 30.83
N ARG A 608 8.06 -47.81 30.83
CA ARG A 608 8.02 -48.81 31.90
C ARG A 608 9.28 -49.64 31.94
N THR A 609 9.63 -50.13 33.13
CA THR A 609 10.80 -50.99 33.35
C THR A 609 10.43 -52.46 33.60
N SER A 610 9.15 -52.84 33.45
CA SER A 610 8.71 -54.23 33.51
C SER A 610 7.59 -54.51 32.52
N VAL A 611 7.66 -55.68 31.87
CA VAL A 611 6.70 -56.09 30.83
C VAL A 611 6.50 -57.61 30.86
N ALA A 612 5.28 -58.10 30.75
CA ALA A 612 5.06 -59.54 30.60
C ALA A 612 5.42 -60.01 29.19
N LYS A 613 5.75 -61.30 29.00
CA LYS A 613 5.94 -61.89 27.66
C LYS A 613 4.76 -61.52 26.74
N GLY A 614 5.06 -61.14 25.50
CA GLY A 614 4.08 -60.64 24.53
C GLY A 614 3.70 -59.16 24.70
N GLY A 615 3.97 -58.55 25.85
CA GLY A 615 3.67 -57.16 26.14
C GLY A 615 4.67 -56.18 25.50
N LYS A 616 4.28 -54.91 25.47
CA LYS A 616 5.06 -53.81 24.85
C LYS A 616 5.55 -52.78 25.87
N LEU A 617 6.66 -52.13 25.53
CA LEU A 617 7.22 -50.94 26.17
C LEU A 617 7.68 -49.96 25.08
N THR A 618 7.91 -48.70 25.42
CA THR A 618 8.32 -47.67 24.48
C THR A 618 9.49 -46.86 25.03
N ILE A 619 10.52 -46.67 24.21
CA ILE A 619 11.64 -45.75 24.45
C ILE A 619 11.42 -44.52 23.57
N SER A 620 11.46 -43.34 24.16
CA SER A 620 11.28 -42.07 23.43
C SER A 620 12.12 -40.95 24.02
N GLY A 621 12.41 -39.95 23.21
CA GLY A 621 13.12 -38.75 23.65
C GLY A 621 13.63 -37.91 22.49
N THR A 622 14.70 -37.17 22.73
CA THR A 622 15.33 -36.29 21.75
C THR A 622 16.73 -36.74 21.38
N ALA A 623 17.08 -36.60 20.10
CA ALA A 623 18.42 -36.85 19.62
C ALA A 623 18.78 -35.89 18.48
N THR A 624 20.07 -35.63 18.30
CA THR A 624 20.57 -34.79 17.19
C THR A 624 21.10 -35.63 16.01
N SER A 625 21.29 -36.93 16.21
CA SER A 625 21.57 -37.90 15.15
C SER A 625 20.34 -38.11 14.26
N SER A 626 20.50 -38.76 13.11
CA SER A 626 19.35 -39.07 12.22
C SER A 626 18.56 -40.31 12.65
N LYS A 627 19.19 -41.18 13.45
CA LYS A 627 18.64 -42.45 13.93
C LYS A 627 19.15 -42.74 15.33
N VAL A 628 18.33 -43.45 16.10
CA VAL A 628 18.67 -43.98 17.42
C VAL A 628 18.54 -45.50 17.36
N TYR A 629 19.60 -46.22 17.72
CA TYR A 629 19.67 -47.68 17.68
C TYR A 629 19.50 -48.27 19.07
N VAL A 630 18.86 -49.43 19.16
CA VAL A 630 18.66 -50.15 20.42
C VAL A 630 19.23 -51.56 20.34
N PHE A 631 20.06 -51.90 21.31
CA PHE A 631 20.62 -53.23 21.52
C PHE A 631 20.26 -53.75 22.90
N ALA A 632 20.38 -55.05 23.12
CA ALA A 632 20.21 -55.70 24.42
C ALA A 632 21.51 -56.38 24.88
N ASP A 633 21.56 -56.80 26.13
CA ASP A 633 22.60 -57.71 26.63
C ASP A 633 22.36 -59.18 26.22
N GLU A 634 21.19 -59.50 25.68
CA GLU A 634 20.84 -60.81 25.13
C GLU A 634 19.88 -60.66 23.94
N ALA A 635 20.16 -61.31 22.82
CA ALA A 635 19.30 -61.31 21.63
C ALA A 635 18.04 -62.17 21.82
N GLY A 636 17.01 -61.95 21.01
CA GLY A 636 15.80 -62.79 20.99
C GLY A 636 14.81 -62.52 22.14
N ILE A 637 15.02 -61.44 22.90
CA ILE A 637 14.13 -61.03 23.99
C ILE A 637 13.09 -60.02 23.51
N PHE A 638 13.51 -59.03 22.72
CA PHE A 638 12.65 -57.97 22.22
C PHE A 638 12.68 -57.87 20.69
N GLU A 639 11.56 -57.45 20.11
CA GLU A 639 11.42 -57.04 18.70
C GLU A 639 10.75 -55.66 18.65
N ASP A 640 11.03 -54.84 17.65
CA ASP A 640 10.30 -53.59 17.45
C ASP A 640 9.00 -53.78 16.65
N ASP A 641 8.21 -52.70 16.51
CA ASP A 641 6.94 -52.75 15.76
C ASP A 641 7.11 -53.06 14.26
N GLU A 642 8.31 -52.94 13.68
CA GLU A 642 8.61 -53.37 12.31
C GLU A 642 9.03 -54.86 12.24
N GLY A 643 9.07 -55.55 13.38
CA GLY A 643 9.49 -56.95 13.50
C GLY A 643 11.00 -57.14 13.42
N ARG A 644 11.79 -56.09 13.65
CA ARG A 644 13.27 -56.17 13.70
C ARG A 644 13.69 -56.57 15.11
N ASP A 645 14.64 -57.49 15.20
CA ASP A 645 15.15 -57.95 16.48
C ASP A 645 16.01 -56.87 17.16
N VAL A 646 15.86 -56.76 18.47
CA VAL A 646 16.83 -56.08 19.31
C VAL A 646 17.99 -57.05 19.51
N GLU A 647 19.04 -56.83 18.72
CA GLU A 647 20.24 -57.68 18.71
C GLU A 647 21.05 -57.53 20.00
N GLU A 648 21.87 -58.54 20.30
CA GLU A 648 22.86 -58.46 21.37
C GLU A 648 23.92 -57.40 21.00
N LEU A 649 24.31 -56.57 21.98
CA LEU A 649 25.32 -55.53 21.78
C LEU A 649 26.66 -56.16 21.36
N PRO A 650 27.18 -55.87 20.15
CA PRO A 650 28.38 -56.55 19.63
C PRO A 650 29.66 -56.30 20.45
N SER A 651 29.84 -55.06 20.92
CA SER A 651 30.98 -54.66 21.74
C SER A 651 30.63 -53.46 22.60
N LYS A 652 31.31 -53.32 23.75
CA LYS A 652 31.19 -52.14 24.63
C LYS A 652 32.29 -51.11 24.41
N THR A 653 33.29 -51.44 23.59
CA THR A 653 34.51 -50.64 23.46
C THR A 653 35.04 -50.54 22.03
N GLU A 654 34.61 -51.41 21.12
CA GLU A 654 35.04 -51.42 19.73
C GLU A 654 33.91 -50.92 18.82
N VAL A 655 34.28 -50.20 17.75
CA VAL A 655 33.35 -49.70 16.73
C VAL A 655 32.72 -50.88 15.99
N PHE A 656 31.41 -50.81 15.74
CA PHE A 656 30.66 -51.82 15.00
C PHE A 656 29.63 -51.22 14.05
N SER A 657 29.09 -52.02 13.13
CA SER A 657 28.14 -51.53 12.12
C SER A 657 26.75 -51.28 12.69
N THR A 658 26.05 -50.28 12.16
CA THR A 658 24.65 -50.01 12.51
C THR A 658 23.73 -51.14 12.00
N ALA A 659 23.24 -52.01 12.90
CA ALA A 659 22.31 -53.10 12.60
C ALA A 659 21.24 -53.24 13.70
N GLY A 660 20.14 -53.96 13.41
CA GLY A 660 19.07 -54.22 14.39
C GLY A 660 17.99 -53.14 14.49
N ALA A 661 17.27 -53.14 15.61
CA ALA A 661 16.16 -52.23 15.90
C ALA A 661 16.60 -50.76 16.01
N TYR A 662 15.87 -49.84 15.36
CA TYR A 662 16.16 -48.40 15.41
C TYR A 662 14.92 -47.51 15.22
N ALA A 663 14.96 -46.31 15.79
CA ALA A 663 14.02 -45.23 15.48
C ALA A 663 14.65 -44.19 14.55
N LYS A 664 13.84 -43.63 13.65
CA LYS A 664 14.20 -42.41 12.91
C LYS A 664 13.96 -41.21 13.80
N VAL A 665 14.88 -40.25 13.77
CA VAL A 665 14.73 -38.97 14.47
C VAL A 665 14.06 -37.98 13.53
N SER A 666 12.87 -37.50 13.90
CA SER A 666 12.09 -36.53 13.13
C SER A 666 11.80 -35.30 13.98
N GLY A 667 12.21 -34.12 13.51
CA GLY A 667 12.07 -32.88 14.28
C GLY A 667 12.81 -32.90 15.62
N GLY A 668 13.95 -33.62 15.68
CA GLY A 668 14.73 -33.81 16.91
C GLY A 668 14.17 -34.86 17.87
N ASN A 669 13.00 -35.44 17.61
CA ASN A 669 12.36 -36.43 18.48
C ASN A 669 12.42 -37.83 17.88
N PHE A 670 12.45 -38.86 18.74
CA PHE A 670 12.35 -40.26 18.33
C PHE A 670 11.45 -41.05 19.30
N SER A 671 10.91 -42.15 18.78
CA SER A 671 10.13 -43.11 19.57
C SER A 671 10.28 -44.50 18.95
N ILE A 672 10.59 -45.50 19.77
CA ILE A 672 10.64 -46.92 19.39
C ILE A 672 9.85 -47.74 20.40
N THR A 673 8.90 -48.53 19.92
CA THR A 673 8.15 -49.49 20.72
C THR A 673 8.80 -50.85 20.57
N LEU A 674 9.06 -51.50 21.70
CA LEU A 674 9.64 -52.84 21.80
C LEU A 674 8.64 -53.79 22.43
N LYS A 675 8.47 -54.97 21.83
CA LYS A 675 7.62 -56.05 22.29
C LYS A 675 8.49 -57.19 22.85
N ALA A 676 8.22 -57.61 24.09
CA ALA A 676 8.85 -58.80 24.65
C ALA A 676 8.32 -60.04 23.92
N LYS A 677 9.20 -60.87 23.35
CA LYS A 677 8.79 -62.06 22.60
C LYS A 677 8.09 -63.07 23.52
N LEU A 678 7.13 -63.83 22.99
CA LEU A 678 6.47 -64.92 23.74
C LEU A 678 7.44 -66.03 24.13
N SER A 679 8.50 -66.22 23.35
CA SER A 679 9.59 -67.16 23.61
C SER A 679 10.67 -66.63 24.54
N ALA A 680 10.60 -65.36 24.97
CA ALA A 680 11.62 -64.76 25.81
C ALA A 680 11.71 -65.50 27.16
N SER A 681 12.93 -65.65 27.68
CA SER A 681 13.15 -66.03 29.07
C SER A 681 12.65 -64.91 30.00
N THR A 682 12.24 -65.27 31.23
CA THR A 682 11.95 -64.26 32.25
C THR A 682 13.25 -63.85 32.94
N GLY A 683 13.39 -62.56 33.22
CA GLY A 683 14.68 -62.02 33.64
C GLY A 683 14.73 -60.50 33.58
N SER A 684 15.87 -59.93 33.94
CA SER A 684 16.16 -58.51 33.73
C SER A 684 17.17 -58.37 32.62
N TYR A 685 16.88 -57.53 31.64
CA TYR A 685 17.67 -57.31 30.44
C TYR A 685 18.07 -55.84 30.37
N ARG A 686 19.31 -55.58 29.95
CA ARG A 686 19.81 -54.22 29.76
C ARG A 686 19.66 -53.82 28.29
N LEU A 687 18.92 -52.74 28.06
CA LEU A 687 18.83 -52.10 26.75
C LEU A 687 19.88 -50.99 26.67
N TYR A 688 20.64 -50.96 25.57
CA TYR A 688 21.60 -49.93 25.23
C TYR A 688 21.06 -49.11 24.07
N VAL A 689 21.07 -47.79 24.19
CA VAL A 689 20.50 -46.86 23.22
C VAL A 689 21.61 -45.94 22.74
N PHE A 690 21.85 -45.89 21.43
CA PHE A 690 22.92 -45.10 20.81
C PHE A 690 22.38 -44.10 19.79
N ALA A 691 22.92 -42.88 19.81
CA ALA A 691 22.72 -41.85 18.80
C ALA A 691 24.05 -41.61 18.04
N PRO A 692 24.37 -42.43 17.03
CA PRO A 692 25.69 -42.38 16.43
C PRO A 692 25.92 -41.13 15.58
N ALA A 693 27.17 -40.66 15.60
CA ALA A 693 27.64 -39.60 14.70
C ALA A 693 27.77 -40.09 13.24
N SER A 694 28.20 -41.34 13.07
CA SER A 694 28.28 -42.00 11.77
C SER A 694 26.93 -42.60 11.36
N SER A 695 26.62 -42.54 10.07
CA SER A 695 25.40 -43.18 9.53
C SER A 695 25.52 -44.70 9.33
N SER A 696 26.73 -45.26 9.44
CA SER A 696 27.02 -46.67 9.15
C SER A 696 27.72 -47.42 10.29
N GLU A 697 28.27 -46.70 11.27
CA GLU A 697 29.05 -47.25 12.37
C GLU A 697 28.58 -46.64 13.70
N ILE A 698 28.68 -47.42 14.77
CA ILE A 698 28.46 -47.00 16.16
C ILE A 698 29.78 -47.17 16.89
N ASP A 699 30.26 -46.10 17.52
CA ASP A 699 31.38 -46.10 18.46
C ASP A 699 30.85 -46.01 19.89
N PRO A 700 30.86 -47.12 20.66
CA PRO A 700 30.32 -47.15 22.01
C PRO A 700 31.05 -46.25 23.02
N VAL A 701 32.23 -45.73 22.68
CA VAL A 701 33.03 -44.88 23.55
C VAL A 701 32.71 -43.40 23.32
N SER A 702 32.50 -43.00 22.06
CA SER A 702 32.38 -41.59 21.68
C SER A 702 30.97 -41.15 21.29
N ASP A 703 30.10 -42.08 20.87
CA ASP A 703 28.73 -41.77 20.54
C ASP A 703 27.89 -41.54 21.81
N ALA A 704 26.91 -40.64 21.71
CA ALA A 704 25.97 -40.42 22.80
C ALA A 704 25.12 -41.68 23.02
N GLN A 705 25.10 -42.13 24.27
CA GLN A 705 24.43 -43.36 24.66
C GLN A 705 23.74 -43.25 26.01
N THR A 706 22.72 -44.09 26.22
CA THR A 706 22.10 -44.32 27.53
C THR A 706 21.68 -45.78 27.66
N THR A 707 21.34 -46.21 28.88
CA THR A 707 20.91 -47.59 29.13
C THR A 707 19.69 -47.66 30.03
N PHE A 708 18.84 -48.67 29.79
CA PHE A 708 17.68 -49.00 30.61
C PHE A 708 17.76 -50.45 31.07
N ILE A 709 17.17 -50.76 32.22
CA ILE A 709 17.00 -52.14 32.70
C ILE A 709 15.51 -52.47 32.65
N VAL A 710 15.16 -53.54 31.94
CA VAL A 710 13.77 -53.99 31.76
C VAL A 710 13.60 -55.41 32.28
N LYS A 711 12.59 -55.62 33.12
CA LYS A 711 12.23 -56.94 33.65
C LYS A 711 11.10 -57.60 32.85
N VAL A 712 11.40 -58.72 32.19
CA VAL A 712 10.40 -59.57 31.51
C VAL A 712 9.80 -60.57 32.51
N THR A 713 8.47 -60.57 32.64
CA THR A 713 7.72 -61.46 33.55
C THR A 713 6.85 -62.47 32.81
N GLU A 714 6.40 -63.53 33.49
CA GLU A 714 5.41 -64.45 32.93
C GLU A 714 4.04 -63.77 32.72
N ILE A 715 3.22 -64.36 31.85
CA ILE A 715 1.81 -64.00 31.65
C ILE A 715 0.97 -64.73 32.70
N GLY A 716 0.16 -64.01 33.49
CA GLY A 716 -0.66 -64.63 34.54
C GLY A 716 -1.69 -63.71 35.17
N PHE A 717 -2.45 -64.25 36.12
CA PHE A 717 -3.34 -63.47 36.97
C PHE A 717 -2.53 -62.64 37.97
N THR A 718 -2.85 -61.36 38.10
CA THR A 718 -2.22 -60.45 39.07
C THR A 718 -3.05 -60.31 40.34
N GLU A 719 -4.38 -60.43 40.25
CA GLU A 719 -5.28 -60.37 41.40
C GLU A 719 -6.45 -61.33 41.21
N VAL A 720 -6.68 -62.21 42.18
CA VAL A 720 -7.79 -63.16 42.19
C VAL A 720 -8.31 -63.26 43.62
N PRO A 721 -9.64 -63.18 43.86
CA PRO A 721 -10.20 -63.29 45.20
C PRO A 721 -9.95 -64.69 45.77
N SER A 722 -9.60 -64.78 47.05
CA SER A 722 -9.34 -66.06 47.72
C SER A 722 -10.59 -66.90 47.92
N SER A 723 -11.77 -66.28 47.94
CA SER A 723 -13.09 -66.90 47.98
C SER A 723 -14.15 -65.89 47.52
N VAL A 724 -15.32 -66.38 47.13
CA VAL A 724 -16.50 -65.55 46.85
C VAL A 724 -17.64 -66.06 47.70
N GLU A 725 -18.30 -65.19 48.46
CA GLU A 725 -19.42 -65.57 49.32
C GLU A 725 -20.68 -64.80 48.93
N PHE A 726 -21.83 -65.47 48.91
CA PHE A 726 -23.14 -64.83 48.76
C PHE A 726 -24.25 -65.67 49.40
N VAL A 727 -25.40 -65.05 49.68
CA VAL A 727 -26.53 -65.73 50.31
C VAL A 727 -27.40 -66.40 49.25
N LYS A 728 -27.89 -67.60 49.52
CA LYS A 728 -28.80 -68.37 48.66
C LYS A 728 -29.98 -67.53 48.18
N GLY A 729 -30.21 -67.42 46.88
CA GLY A 729 -31.23 -66.52 46.29
C GLY A 729 -30.73 -65.13 45.91
N GLU A 730 -29.48 -64.78 46.26
CA GLU A 730 -28.80 -63.54 45.86
C GLU A 730 -27.90 -63.75 44.63
N ALA A 731 -27.58 -62.69 43.90
CA ALA A 731 -26.58 -62.70 42.85
C ALA A 731 -25.32 -61.94 43.29
N THR A 732 -24.13 -62.40 42.88
CA THR A 732 -22.85 -61.73 43.20
C THR A 732 -21.97 -61.57 41.96
N THR A 733 -20.93 -60.75 42.04
CA THR A 733 -19.97 -60.55 40.94
C THR A 733 -18.56 -60.92 41.39
N VAL A 734 -17.89 -61.74 40.59
CA VAL A 734 -16.48 -62.12 40.75
C VAL A 734 -15.63 -61.20 39.88
N GLU A 735 -14.59 -60.62 40.44
CA GLU A 735 -13.64 -59.74 39.74
C GLU A 735 -12.23 -60.34 39.80
N VAL A 736 -11.50 -60.30 38.68
CA VAL A 736 -10.12 -60.81 38.57
C VAL A 736 -9.27 -59.87 37.70
N ARG A 737 -7.96 -59.77 37.98
CA ARG A 737 -7.00 -58.98 37.20
C ARG A 737 -5.91 -59.82 36.55
N VAL A 738 -5.44 -59.35 35.41
CA VAL A 738 -4.28 -59.87 34.65
C VAL A 738 -3.29 -58.73 34.38
N SER A 739 -2.06 -59.07 33.96
CA SER A 739 -1.04 -58.06 33.65
C SER A 739 -1.50 -57.08 32.56
N GLU A 740 -1.45 -55.78 32.86
CA GLU A 740 -1.92 -54.71 31.96
C GLU A 740 -1.22 -54.70 30.60
N SER A 741 0.05 -55.10 30.56
CA SER A 741 0.86 -55.12 29.32
C SER A 741 0.34 -56.09 28.26
N VAL A 742 -0.54 -57.03 28.62
CA VAL A 742 -1.13 -58.04 27.73
C VAL A 742 -2.66 -58.06 27.78
N ALA A 743 -3.29 -57.15 28.53
CA ALA A 743 -4.74 -57.16 28.81
C ALA A 743 -5.63 -57.11 27.56
N ASP A 744 -5.12 -56.54 26.46
CA ASP A 744 -5.84 -56.43 25.20
C ASP A 744 -5.88 -57.77 24.45
N ASP A 745 -4.84 -58.59 24.60
CA ASP A 745 -4.59 -59.83 23.86
C ASP A 745 -5.00 -61.11 24.62
N VAL A 746 -5.58 -60.95 25.83
CA VAL A 746 -5.96 -62.06 26.70
C VAL A 746 -7.48 -62.14 26.97
N SER A 747 -7.96 -63.35 27.27
CA SER A 747 -9.32 -63.63 27.76
C SER A 747 -9.33 -64.63 28.91
N VAL A 748 -10.38 -64.59 29.75
CA VAL A 748 -10.49 -65.44 30.95
C VAL A 748 -11.76 -66.27 30.89
N LYS A 749 -11.65 -67.60 31.04
CA LYS A 749 -12.79 -68.51 31.15
C LYS A 749 -12.91 -69.06 32.57
N ALA A 750 -14.13 -69.09 33.08
CA ALA A 750 -14.45 -69.60 34.40
C ALA A 750 -15.40 -70.79 34.32
N THR A 751 -15.17 -71.82 35.15
CA THR A 751 -16.03 -73.00 35.27
C THR A 751 -16.46 -73.19 36.71
N LEU A 752 -17.75 -73.02 37.02
CA LEU A 752 -18.34 -73.27 38.33
C LEU A 752 -18.84 -74.72 38.43
N LYS A 753 -18.44 -75.46 39.48
CA LYS A 753 -18.86 -76.84 39.76
C LYS A 753 -19.21 -77.08 41.22
N GLY A 754 -20.27 -77.83 41.47
CA GLY A 754 -20.68 -78.26 42.82
C GLY A 754 -22.15 -78.62 42.87
N TYR A 755 -22.56 -79.53 43.77
CA TYR A 755 -23.97 -79.90 43.99
C TYR A 755 -24.78 -80.21 42.70
N GLY A 756 -24.16 -80.86 41.71
CA GLY A 756 -24.81 -81.19 40.43
C GLY A 756 -24.76 -80.08 39.37
N VAL A 757 -24.27 -78.89 39.71
CA VAL A 757 -24.10 -77.74 38.81
C VAL A 757 -22.75 -77.81 38.10
N SER A 758 -22.72 -77.52 36.79
CA SER A 758 -21.49 -77.36 36.01
C SER A 758 -21.66 -76.32 34.89
N VAL A 759 -21.20 -75.09 35.12
CA VAL A 759 -21.38 -73.96 34.18
C VAL A 759 -20.02 -73.42 33.74
N THR A 760 -19.79 -73.20 32.45
CA THR A 760 -18.59 -72.54 31.93
C THR A 760 -18.93 -71.24 31.21
N LYS A 761 -18.24 -70.16 31.53
CA LYS A 761 -18.50 -68.83 30.97
C LYS A 761 -17.22 -68.01 30.83
N GLU A 762 -17.11 -67.26 29.74
CA GLU A 762 -16.05 -66.27 29.57
C GLU A 762 -16.37 -65.01 30.37
N LEU A 763 -15.37 -64.45 31.05
CA LEU A 763 -15.51 -63.21 31.80
C LEU A 763 -15.55 -62.02 30.84
N THR A 764 -16.36 -61.03 31.17
CA THR A 764 -16.40 -59.77 30.43
C THR A 764 -15.27 -58.85 30.88
N LYS A 765 -14.57 -58.21 29.93
CA LYS A 765 -13.59 -57.16 30.25
C LYS A 765 -14.28 -56.01 31.00
N GLY A 766 -13.67 -55.57 32.08
CA GLY A 766 -14.07 -54.39 32.84
C GLY A 766 -13.67 -53.09 32.13
N SER A 767 -14.07 -51.97 32.71
CA SER A 767 -13.68 -50.63 32.25
C SER A 767 -12.19 -50.33 32.49
N GLU A 768 -11.58 -50.97 33.49
CA GLU A 768 -10.15 -50.84 33.78
C GLU A 768 -9.35 -51.86 32.98
N LYS A 769 -8.21 -51.43 32.42
CA LYS A 769 -7.31 -52.31 31.67
C LYS A 769 -6.84 -53.46 32.57
N GLY A 770 -7.03 -54.69 32.10
CA GLY A 770 -6.67 -55.89 32.84
C GLY A 770 -7.73 -56.43 33.82
N LEU A 771 -8.87 -55.74 34.02
CA LEU A 771 -9.97 -56.21 34.88
C LEU A 771 -10.96 -57.09 34.11
N PHE A 772 -11.41 -58.19 34.70
CA PHE A 772 -12.39 -59.13 34.15
C PHE A 772 -13.46 -59.46 35.19
N LYS A 773 -14.75 -59.52 34.77
CA LYS A 773 -15.90 -59.71 35.67
C LYS A 773 -16.80 -60.88 35.27
N LEU A 774 -17.33 -61.61 36.26
CA LEU A 774 -18.35 -62.67 36.10
C LEU A 774 -19.48 -62.47 37.12
N LYS A 775 -20.71 -62.28 36.65
CA LYS A 775 -21.90 -62.28 37.51
C LYS A 775 -22.42 -63.71 37.71
N LEU A 776 -22.53 -64.13 38.98
CA LEU A 776 -23.12 -65.39 39.41
C LEU A 776 -24.55 -65.14 39.85
N TYR A 777 -25.50 -65.86 39.25
CA TYR A 777 -26.92 -65.77 39.58
C TYR A 777 -27.38 -66.97 40.42
N PRO A 778 -28.46 -66.83 41.22
CA PRO A 778 -28.84 -67.82 42.22
C PRO A 778 -29.53 -69.07 41.69
N PHE A 779 -29.99 -69.11 40.44
CA PHE A 779 -30.71 -70.27 39.89
C PHE A 779 -29.91 -70.95 38.78
N TYR A 780 -29.82 -72.27 38.81
CA TYR A 780 -29.23 -73.09 37.78
C TYR A 780 -30.31 -73.64 36.83
N ASN A 781 -30.26 -73.22 35.57
CA ASN A 781 -31.15 -73.70 34.53
C ASN A 781 -30.48 -74.83 33.74
N GLU A 782 -30.92 -76.07 33.99
CA GLU A 782 -30.37 -77.28 33.37
C GLU A 782 -30.52 -77.31 31.84
N SER A 783 -31.54 -76.65 31.28
CA SER A 783 -31.76 -76.65 29.82
C SER A 783 -30.77 -75.77 29.06
N SER A 784 -30.17 -74.79 29.74
CA SER A 784 -29.24 -73.82 29.13
C SER A 784 -27.83 -73.89 29.71
N ASP A 785 -27.56 -74.85 30.62
CA ASP A 785 -26.30 -75.00 31.37
C ASP A 785 -25.80 -73.64 31.91
N SER A 786 -26.71 -72.83 32.47
CA SER A 786 -26.40 -71.45 32.85
C SER A 786 -27.04 -71.03 34.18
N LEU A 787 -26.40 -70.05 34.83
CA LEU A 787 -26.98 -69.39 35.99
C LEU A 787 -27.87 -68.23 35.55
N VAL A 788 -29.11 -68.20 36.06
CA VAL A 788 -30.16 -67.22 35.71
C VAL A 788 -30.72 -66.54 36.96
N ALA A 789 -31.27 -65.34 36.78
CA ALA A 789 -31.70 -64.47 37.89
C ALA A 789 -32.98 -64.92 38.60
N SER A 790 -33.79 -65.77 37.95
CA SER A 790 -35.08 -66.26 38.45
C SER A 790 -35.30 -67.70 38.02
N GLY A 791 -35.93 -68.50 38.87
CA GLY A 791 -36.25 -69.89 38.59
C GLY A 791 -37.25 -70.46 39.59
N SER A 792 -37.51 -71.76 39.44
CA SER A 792 -38.26 -72.56 40.39
C SER A 792 -37.40 -72.96 41.61
N PRO A 793 -38.00 -73.35 42.74
CA PRO A 793 -37.26 -73.76 43.94
C PRO A 793 -36.25 -74.88 43.74
N ASN A 794 -36.47 -75.77 42.77
CA ASN A 794 -35.54 -76.87 42.47
C ASN A 794 -34.31 -76.40 41.66
N GLU A 795 -34.39 -75.24 41.01
CA GLU A 795 -33.29 -74.63 40.27
C GLU A 795 -32.45 -73.73 41.17
N LEU A 796 -32.94 -73.36 42.36
CA LEU A 796 -32.21 -72.53 43.31
C LEU A 796 -30.95 -73.24 43.81
N LEU A 797 -29.79 -72.57 43.74
CA LEU A 797 -28.51 -73.13 44.15
C LEU A 797 -28.56 -73.58 45.64
N PRO A 798 -28.26 -74.85 45.94
CA PRO A 798 -28.09 -75.30 47.32
C PRO A 798 -27.04 -74.48 48.09
N ALA A 799 -27.26 -74.29 49.39
CA ALA A 799 -26.22 -73.74 50.25
C ALA A 799 -25.05 -74.73 50.36
N GLY A 800 -23.83 -74.21 50.34
CA GLY A 800 -22.60 -74.99 50.36
C GLY A 800 -21.49 -74.39 49.52
N THR A 801 -20.37 -75.09 49.46
CA THR A 801 -19.17 -74.66 48.72
C THR A 801 -19.13 -75.27 47.31
N TYR A 802 -19.06 -74.40 46.32
CA TYR A 802 -18.79 -74.70 44.92
C TYR A 802 -17.32 -74.36 44.60
N SER A 803 -16.80 -74.92 43.52
CA SER A 803 -15.48 -74.60 42.97
C SER A 803 -15.63 -73.77 41.70
N LEU A 804 -14.94 -72.63 41.60
CA LEU A 804 -14.82 -71.82 40.40
C LEU A 804 -13.39 -71.90 39.86
N THR A 805 -13.19 -72.66 38.79
CA THR A 805 -11.89 -72.74 38.10
C THR A 805 -11.76 -71.63 37.07
N LEU A 806 -10.71 -70.81 37.16
CA LEU A 806 -10.36 -69.75 36.22
C LEU A 806 -9.17 -70.18 35.35
N LYS A 807 -9.25 -69.90 34.04
CA LYS A 807 -8.20 -70.18 33.06
C LYS A 807 -7.95 -68.96 32.18
N LEU A 808 -6.67 -68.59 32.04
CA LEU A 808 -6.23 -67.49 31.18
C LEU A 808 -5.86 -68.01 29.77
N TYR A 809 -6.29 -67.28 28.75
CA TYR A 809 -5.95 -67.50 27.35
C TYR A 809 -5.25 -66.26 26.80
N CYS A 810 -4.19 -66.45 26.01
CA CYS A 810 -3.49 -65.38 25.29
C CYS A 810 -3.53 -65.70 23.79
N ASN A 811 -4.04 -64.79 22.96
CA ASN A 811 -4.22 -65.01 21.51
C ASN A 811 -4.97 -66.31 21.17
N GLY A 812 -5.91 -66.74 22.03
CA GLY A 812 -6.71 -67.95 21.86
C GLY A 812 -6.08 -69.24 22.40
N GLU A 813 -4.82 -69.23 22.84
CA GLU A 813 -4.14 -70.39 23.43
C GLU A 813 -4.17 -70.34 24.97
N GLU A 814 -4.36 -71.50 25.62
CA GLU A 814 -4.37 -71.59 27.08
C GLU A 814 -2.96 -71.36 27.64
N VAL A 815 -2.81 -70.38 28.52
CA VAL A 815 -1.58 -70.17 29.27
C VAL A 815 -1.53 -71.21 30.38
N LYS A 816 -0.81 -72.31 30.14
CA LYS A 816 -0.85 -73.54 30.97
C LYS A 816 -0.61 -73.30 32.46
N ASP A 817 0.26 -72.34 32.79
CA ASP A 817 0.64 -72.02 34.16
C ASP A 817 -0.26 -70.94 34.82
N ALA A 818 -1.21 -70.37 34.07
CA ALA A 818 -2.17 -69.37 34.54
C ALA A 818 -3.57 -69.96 34.71
N ARG A 819 -3.68 -70.93 35.62
CA ARG A 819 -4.92 -71.56 36.08
C ARG A 819 -5.02 -71.41 37.59
N THR A 820 -6.20 -71.00 38.08
CA THR A 820 -6.47 -70.91 39.53
C THR A 820 -7.88 -71.40 39.84
N GLU A 821 -8.11 -71.83 41.07
CA GLU A 821 -9.39 -72.37 41.53
C GLU A 821 -9.77 -71.66 42.82
N ILE A 822 -10.97 -71.09 42.86
CA ILE A 822 -11.45 -70.33 44.01
C ILE A 822 -12.77 -70.93 44.55
N PRO A 823 -12.92 -71.05 45.88
CA PRO A 823 -14.16 -71.50 46.47
C PRO A 823 -15.25 -70.43 46.37
N VAL A 824 -16.46 -70.84 45.98
CA VAL A 824 -17.67 -70.02 45.96
C VAL A 824 -18.63 -70.58 47.02
N ILE A 825 -18.91 -69.81 48.07
CA ILE A 825 -19.67 -70.24 49.24
C ILE A 825 -21.07 -69.62 49.19
N VAL A 826 -22.09 -70.46 49.04
CA VAL A 826 -23.50 -70.09 49.12
C VAL A 826 -23.99 -70.29 50.55
N LYS A 827 -24.35 -69.22 51.26
CA LYS A 827 -24.83 -69.26 52.65
C LYS A 827 -26.34 -69.40 52.74
N GLU A 828 -26.84 -70.04 53.79
CA GLU A 828 -28.28 -70.03 54.09
C GLU A 828 -28.74 -68.62 54.50
N PRO A 829 -29.96 -68.19 54.11
CA PRO A 829 -30.47 -66.88 54.50
C PRO A 829 -31.01 -66.87 55.92
N THR A 830 -30.95 -65.71 56.57
CA THR A 830 -31.60 -65.44 57.84
C THR A 830 -32.73 -64.42 57.64
N LEU A 831 -33.79 -64.50 58.42
CA LEU A 831 -34.88 -63.54 58.40
C LEU A 831 -35.39 -63.31 59.83
N ASP A 832 -35.33 -62.07 60.27
CA ASP A 832 -35.92 -61.59 61.53
C ASP A 832 -36.70 -60.30 61.28
N ALA A 833 -37.68 -60.02 62.14
CA ALA A 833 -38.53 -58.84 62.01
C ALA A 833 -38.92 -58.26 63.36
N GLU A 834 -38.72 -56.94 63.49
CA GLU A 834 -39.18 -56.13 64.60
C GLU A 834 -40.49 -55.43 64.21
N VAL A 835 -41.56 -55.80 64.92
CA VAL A 835 -42.89 -55.20 64.79
C VAL A 835 -43.26 -54.63 66.17
N PRO A 836 -43.66 -53.34 66.26
CA PRO A 836 -44.15 -52.76 67.51
C PRO A 836 -45.30 -53.58 68.09
N VAL A 837 -45.36 -53.72 69.42
CA VAL A 837 -46.46 -54.44 70.08
C VAL A 837 -47.77 -53.65 70.01
N GLU A 838 -47.70 -52.32 70.14
CA GLU A 838 -48.81 -51.40 69.97
C GLU A 838 -48.44 -50.26 68.99
N VAL A 839 -49.42 -49.75 68.24
CA VAL A 839 -49.30 -48.55 67.40
C VAL A 839 -50.55 -47.69 67.57
N LYS A 840 -50.38 -46.36 67.66
CA LYS A 840 -51.50 -45.45 67.76
C LYS A 840 -52.23 -45.33 66.41
N GLN A 841 -53.55 -45.40 66.42
CA GLN A 841 -54.38 -45.22 65.21
C GLN A 841 -54.08 -43.85 64.57
N GLY A 842 -53.77 -43.85 63.27
CA GLY A 842 -53.33 -42.67 62.52
C GLY A 842 -51.80 -42.50 62.43
N GLU A 843 -51.00 -43.21 63.23
CA GLU A 843 -49.55 -43.28 63.06
C GLU A 843 -49.15 -44.41 62.10
N TRP A 844 -47.97 -44.28 61.48
CA TRP A 844 -47.45 -45.31 60.58
C TRP A 844 -46.93 -46.52 61.37
N LEU A 845 -47.47 -47.70 61.09
CA LEU A 845 -46.88 -48.96 61.53
C LEU A 845 -45.60 -49.22 60.74
N LYS A 846 -44.45 -49.12 61.41
CA LYS A 846 -43.13 -49.44 60.85
C LYS A 846 -42.71 -50.86 61.23
N VAL A 847 -42.54 -51.72 60.24
CA VAL A 847 -41.95 -53.05 60.37
C VAL A 847 -40.50 -52.99 59.89
N THR A 848 -39.56 -53.40 60.74
CA THR A 848 -38.14 -53.48 60.40
C THR A 848 -37.76 -54.93 60.18
N VAL A 849 -37.29 -55.26 58.98
CA VAL A 849 -36.79 -56.58 58.61
C VAL A 849 -35.27 -56.59 58.69
N LYS A 850 -34.69 -57.66 59.23
CA LYS A 850 -33.24 -57.89 59.33
C LYS A 850 -32.89 -59.24 58.69
N THR A 851 -31.91 -59.26 57.79
CA THR A 851 -31.43 -60.45 57.09
C THR A 851 -29.91 -60.38 56.88
N ASN A 852 -29.26 -61.49 56.54
CA ASN A 852 -27.84 -61.55 56.21
C ASN A 852 -27.51 -61.23 54.73
N ARG A 853 -28.50 -60.74 53.97
CA ARG A 853 -28.37 -60.45 52.54
C ARG A 853 -27.81 -59.06 52.28
N GLY A 854 -27.07 -58.92 51.18
CA GLY A 854 -26.52 -57.63 50.75
C GLY A 854 -27.56 -56.64 50.24
N SER A 855 -27.11 -55.43 49.92
CA SER A 855 -27.96 -54.35 49.41
C SER A 855 -28.67 -54.70 48.10
N GLY A 856 -29.92 -54.25 47.97
CA GLY A 856 -30.73 -54.40 46.76
C GLY A 856 -31.45 -55.74 46.62
N TYR A 857 -31.35 -56.63 47.62
CA TYR A 857 -32.13 -57.86 47.63
C TYR A 857 -33.62 -57.54 47.83
N SER A 858 -34.48 -57.95 46.90
CA SER A 858 -35.90 -57.59 46.88
C SER A 858 -36.85 -58.77 47.04
N GLY A 859 -36.40 -59.96 47.45
CA GLY A 859 -37.23 -61.15 47.60
C GLY A 859 -38.20 -61.14 48.79
N ILE A 860 -38.20 -60.08 49.62
CA ILE A 860 -38.93 -60.04 50.89
C ILE A 860 -40.25 -59.29 50.74
N TYR A 861 -41.33 -59.88 51.24
CA TYR A 861 -42.65 -59.28 51.36
C TYR A 861 -43.03 -59.11 52.83
N VAL A 862 -43.60 -57.96 53.18
CA VAL A 862 -44.24 -57.72 54.48
C VAL A 862 -45.74 -57.54 54.22
N VAL A 863 -46.57 -58.26 54.95
CA VAL A 863 -48.02 -58.35 54.73
C VAL A 863 -48.76 -58.09 56.03
N LEU A 864 -49.57 -57.04 56.06
CA LEU A 864 -50.49 -56.73 57.15
C LEU A 864 -51.88 -57.27 56.81
N LYS A 865 -52.40 -58.20 57.63
CA LYS A 865 -53.71 -58.82 57.44
C LYS A 865 -54.76 -58.12 58.29
N THR A 866 -55.79 -57.58 57.66
CA THR A 866 -56.97 -57.03 58.33
C THR A 866 -58.18 -57.96 58.15
N PRO A 867 -59.30 -57.73 58.87
CA PRO A 867 -60.52 -58.52 58.67
C PRO A 867 -61.14 -58.42 57.27
N VAL A 868 -60.87 -57.33 56.52
CA VAL A 868 -61.55 -57.02 55.25
C VAL A 868 -60.60 -57.06 54.05
N GLU A 869 -59.34 -56.68 54.24
CA GLU A 869 -58.33 -56.55 53.19
C GLU A 869 -56.92 -56.97 53.65
N VAL A 870 -56.06 -57.33 52.70
CA VAL A 870 -54.64 -57.68 52.94
C VAL A 870 -53.76 -56.63 52.28
N TYR A 871 -52.84 -56.02 53.04
CA TYR A 871 -51.88 -55.05 52.51
C TYR A 871 -50.50 -55.68 52.41
N ALA A 872 -49.96 -55.83 51.20
CA ALA A 872 -48.63 -56.38 50.97
C ALA A 872 -47.65 -55.33 50.44
N LYS A 873 -46.42 -55.32 50.96
CA LYS A 873 -45.30 -54.50 50.48
C LYS A 873 -44.08 -55.37 50.23
N LYS A 874 -43.52 -55.28 49.02
CA LYS A 874 -42.22 -55.85 48.68
C LYS A 874 -41.13 -54.87 49.10
N VAL A 875 -40.13 -55.33 49.84
CA VAL A 875 -39.07 -54.48 50.41
C VAL A 875 -37.71 -54.90 49.88
N SER A 876 -36.81 -53.93 49.74
CA SER A 876 -35.42 -54.16 49.36
C SER A 876 -34.49 -53.86 50.54
N THR A 877 -33.48 -54.70 50.74
CA THR A 877 -32.46 -54.53 51.78
C THR A 877 -31.47 -53.42 51.45
N ASP A 878 -30.92 -52.80 52.49
CA ASP A 878 -29.74 -51.96 52.42
C ASP A 878 -28.43 -52.78 52.58
N GLU A 879 -27.29 -52.08 52.64
CA GLU A 879 -25.96 -52.69 52.81
C GLU A 879 -25.79 -53.50 54.11
N ASN A 880 -26.64 -53.26 55.11
CA ASN A 880 -26.61 -53.97 56.40
C ASN A 880 -27.66 -55.10 56.45
N GLY A 881 -28.34 -55.39 55.34
CA GLY A 881 -29.42 -56.37 55.30
C GLY A 881 -30.68 -55.93 56.02
N ILE A 882 -30.91 -54.62 56.17
CA ILE A 882 -32.09 -54.05 56.82
C ILE A 882 -33.07 -53.56 55.76
N ALA A 883 -34.36 -53.82 55.96
CA ALA A 883 -35.44 -53.30 55.11
C ALA A 883 -36.63 -52.80 55.95
N PHE A 884 -37.42 -51.87 55.41
CA PHE A 884 -38.57 -51.31 56.13
C PHE A 884 -39.86 -51.44 55.32
N ALA A 885 -40.95 -51.82 55.99
CA ALA A 885 -42.31 -51.67 55.48
C ALA A 885 -43.10 -50.72 56.37
N LEU A 886 -43.81 -49.78 55.75
CA LEU A 886 -44.64 -48.79 56.44
C LEU A 886 -46.11 -49.01 56.06
N PHE A 887 -47.01 -49.17 57.03
CA PHE A 887 -48.45 -49.27 56.81
C PHE A 887 -49.17 -48.12 57.51
N GLU A 888 -50.15 -47.52 56.83
CA GLU A 888 -50.99 -46.47 57.39
C GLU A 888 -52.08 -47.11 58.26
N THR A 889 -52.30 -46.57 59.46
CA THR A 889 -53.26 -47.15 60.42
C THR A 889 -54.51 -46.28 60.63
N GLU A 890 -54.62 -45.13 59.96
CA GLU A 890 -55.73 -44.18 60.15
C GLU A 890 -57.11 -44.81 59.88
N MET A 891 -57.20 -45.66 58.85
CA MET A 891 -58.45 -46.32 58.46
C MET A 891 -58.63 -47.72 59.07
N LEU A 892 -57.72 -48.16 59.94
CA LEU A 892 -57.84 -49.45 60.61
C LEU A 892 -58.68 -49.29 61.89
N GLU A 893 -59.57 -50.24 62.16
CA GLU A 893 -60.28 -50.30 63.44
C GLU A 893 -59.30 -50.60 64.60
N LEU A 894 -59.70 -50.27 65.83
CA LEU A 894 -58.89 -50.63 67.00
C LEU A 894 -58.93 -52.14 67.21
N GLY A 895 -57.77 -52.80 67.33
CA GLY A 895 -57.71 -54.25 67.41
C GLY A 895 -56.32 -54.84 67.19
N GLU A 896 -56.21 -56.17 67.31
CA GLU A 896 -54.99 -56.91 67.00
C GLU A 896 -54.97 -57.35 65.53
N TYR A 897 -53.83 -57.15 64.87
CA TYR A 897 -53.60 -57.46 63.46
C TYR A 897 -52.37 -58.36 63.29
N ASP A 898 -52.46 -59.33 62.37
CA ASP A 898 -51.34 -60.21 62.02
C ASP A 898 -50.43 -59.55 60.98
N VAL A 899 -49.12 -59.62 61.21
CA VAL A 899 -48.07 -59.17 60.29
C VAL A 899 -47.21 -60.38 59.88
N TYR A 900 -47.17 -60.66 58.58
CA TYR A 900 -46.39 -61.74 58.00
C TYR A 900 -45.22 -61.17 57.19
N ILE A 901 -44.01 -61.63 57.46
CA ILE A 901 -42.79 -61.28 56.73
C ILE A 901 -42.30 -62.54 56.04
N ARG A 902 -42.20 -62.51 54.71
CA ARG A 902 -41.88 -63.66 53.88
C ARG A 902 -40.73 -63.36 52.94
N ASP A 903 -39.62 -64.08 53.07
CA ASP A 903 -38.56 -64.09 52.07
C ASP A 903 -38.82 -65.24 51.08
N THR A 904 -39.07 -64.90 49.81
CA THR A 904 -39.36 -65.89 48.76
C THR A 904 -38.12 -66.47 48.08
N MET A 905 -36.91 -66.06 48.48
CA MET A 905 -35.65 -66.46 47.83
C MET A 905 -35.56 -66.14 46.31
N GLY A 906 -36.54 -65.41 45.76
CA GLY A 906 -36.70 -65.18 44.32
C GLY A 906 -37.59 -66.22 43.60
N SER A 907 -38.01 -67.29 44.28
CA SER A 907 -38.91 -68.34 43.79
C SER A 907 -40.36 -67.92 44.05
N ILE A 908 -41.12 -67.52 43.03
CA ILE A 908 -42.54 -67.16 43.22
C ILE A 908 -43.41 -67.64 42.06
N ASN A 909 -44.55 -68.26 42.37
CA ASN A 909 -45.55 -68.65 41.40
C ASN A 909 -46.97 -68.26 41.87
N GLY A 910 -47.38 -67.04 41.57
CA GLY A 910 -48.68 -66.48 41.99
C GLY A 910 -48.53 -65.14 42.72
N ASN A 911 -49.63 -64.63 43.27
CA ASN A 911 -49.64 -63.38 44.02
C ASN A 911 -49.41 -63.65 45.51
N ILE A 912 -48.64 -62.78 46.19
CA ILE A 912 -48.31 -62.96 47.62
C ILE A 912 -49.55 -63.04 48.52
N GLU A 913 -50.64 -62.35 48.15
CA GLU A 913 -51.92 -62.38 48.86
C GLU A 913 -52.56 -63.78 48.92
N ASP A 914 -52.22 -64.67 47.98
CA ASP A 914 -52.78 -66.03 47.94
C ASP A 914 -52.11 -66.97 48.96
N PHE A 915 -50.89 -66.64 49.41
CA PHE A 915 -50.07 -67.58 50.19
C PHE A 915 -49.26 -66.97 51.32
N TYR A 916 -49.33 -65.66 51.58
CA TYR A 916 -48.53 -64.96 52.60
C TYR A 916 -48.54 -65.67 53.97
N SER A 917 -49.68 -66.22 54.40
CA SER A 917 -49.84 -66.90 55.68
C SER A 917 -49.62 -68.42 55.62
N ILE A 918 -49.39 -69.01 54.45
CA ILE A 918 -49.23 -70.46 54.28
C ILE A 918 -47.81 -70.85 54.73
N PRO A 919 -47.64 -71.69 55.77
CA PRO A 919 -46.32 -72.12 56.20
C PRO A 919 -45.56 -72.83 55.07
N PRO A 920 -44.24 -72.60 54.89
CA PRO A 920 -43.46 -73.29 53.86
C PRO A 920 -43.52 -74.83 53.93
N SER A 921 -43.76 -75.38 55.12
CA SER A 921 -43.94 -76.81 55.34
C SER A 921 -45.30 -77.36 54.87
N ASP A 922 -46.26 -76.50 54.50
CA ASP A 922 -47.59 -76.91 54.04
C ASP A 922 -47.51 -77.53 52.64
N ALA A 923 -48.28 -78.59 52.38
CA ALA A 923 -48.36 -79.20 51.07
C ALA A 923 -48.84 -78.23 49.98
N TYR A 924 -49.68 -77.24 50.33
CA TYR A 924 -50.17 -76.20 49.43
C TYR A 924 -49.10 -75.16 49.07
N ALA A 925 -48.04 -74.98 49.88
CA ALA A 925 -46.95 -74.05 49.58
C ALA A 925 -46.26 -74.36 48.24
N LYS A 926 -46.19 -75.66 47.87
CA LYS A 926 -45.64 -76.12 46.59
C LYS A 926 -46.33 -75.55 45.35
N LYS A 927 -47.63 -75.26 45.44
CA LYS A 927 -48.38 -74.65 44.34
C LYS A 927 -47.83 -73.27 43.99
N TYR A 928 -47.35 -72.54 44.99
CA TYR A 928 -46.92 -71.16 44.90
C TYR A 928 -45.40 -70.98 44.83
N TYR A 929 -44.65 -72.09 44.80
CA TYR A 929 -43.19 -72.11 44.94
C TYR A 929 -42.71 -71.52 46.26
N ALA A 930 -43.50 -71.72 47.31
CA ALA A 930 -43.28 -71.10 48.60
C ALA A 930 -42.74 -72.08 49.66
N GLN A 931 -42.31 -73.28 49.23
CA GLN A 931 -41.83 -74.35 50.11
C GLN A 931 -40.39 -74.17 50.60
N ASP A 932 -39.62 -73.34 49.89
CA ASP A 932 -38.26 -72.91 50.21
C ASP A 932 -38.23 -71.56 50.91
N ASP A 933 -39.37 -70.86 51.01
CA ASP A 933 -39.46 -69.56 51.67
C ASP A 933 -39.13 -69.61 53.16
N ILE A 934 -38.74 -68.45 53.71
CA ILE A 934 -38.72 -68.21 55.16
C ILE A 934 -39.92 -67.33 55.51
N LEU A 935 -40.74 -67.76 56.48
CA LEU A 935 -41.92 -67.04 56.96
C LEU A 935 -41.79 -66.70 58.45
N VAL A 936 -41.93 -65.42 58.79
CA VAL A 936 -42.02 -64.90 60.17
C VAL A 936 -43.40 -64.26 60.37
N ALA A 937 -44.12 -64.67 61.40
CA ALA A 937 -45.42 -64.09 61.77
C ALA A 937 -45.31 -63.36 63.11
N LYS A 938 -45.89 -62.17 63.20
CA LYS A 938 -45.95 -61.30 64.39
C LYS A 938 -47.36 -60.71 64.49
N THR A 939 -47.66 -60.11 65.64
CA THR A 939 -48.91 -59.38 65.85
C THR A 939 -48.62 -57.95 66.30
N VAL A 940 -49.54 -57.04 65.99
CA VAL A 940 -49.52 -55.65 66.47
C VAL A 940 -50.93 -55.23 66.84
N LYS A 941 -51.05 -54.44 67.90
CA LYS A 941 -52.33 -53.90 68.34
C LYS A 941 -52.46 -52.41 67.96
N VAL A 942 -53.50 -52.05 67.22
CA VAL A 942 -53.86 -50.66 66.93
C VAL A 942 -54.73 -50.15 68.08
N VAL A 943 -54.27 -49.08 68.73
CA VAL A 943 -54.89 -48.50 69.93
C VAL A 943 -55.16 -47.00 69.74
N GLU A 944 -56.13 -46.44 70.48
CA GLU A 944 -56.44 -45.01 70.42
C GLU A 944 -55.33 -44.15 71.05
N GLU A 945 -54.71 -44.62 72.13
CA GLU A 945 -53.49 -44.07 72.71
C GLU A 945 -52.58 -45.22 73.16
N LEU A 946 -51.27 -45.05 73.02
CA LEU A 946 -50.27 -46.05 73.45
C LEU A 946 -50.34 -46.24 74.96
N SER A 947 -50.26 -47.49 75.43
CA SER A 947 -50.18 -47.74 76.86
C SER A 947 -48.88 -47.18 77.44
N THR A 948 -48.97 -46.34 78.49
CA THR A 948 -47.79 -45.81 79.17
C THR A 948 -47.13 -46.93 79.96
N THR A 949 -46.09 -47.53 79.40
CA THR A 949 -45.30 -48.55 80.09
C THR A 949 -44.45 -47.86 81.19
N PRO A 950 -44.47 -48.35 82.45
CA PRO A 950 -43.60 -47.81 83.51
C PRO A 950 -42.12 -48.04 83.13
N VAL A 951 -41.32 -46.99 83.24
CA VAL A 951 -39.87 -47.05 83.07
C VAL A 951 -39.28 -47.85 84.23
N GLU A 952 -38.78 -49.06 83.95
CA GLU A 952 -37.99 -49.82 84.90
C GLU A 952 -36.54 -49.35 84.89
N THR A 953 -36.15 -48.70 85.98
CA THR A 953 -34.80 -48.39 86.43
C THR A 953 -34.01 -49.67 86.73
N VAL A 954 -32.81 -49.83 86.15
CA VAL A 954 -31.78 -50.75 86.67
C VAL A 954 -30.38 -50.11 86.58
N GLU A 955 -29.58 -50.44 87.59
CA GLU A 955 -28.40 -49.80 88.17
C GLU A 955 -27.10 -49.85 87.36
N THR A 956 -26.22 -48.92 87.74
CA THR A 956 -24.80 -48.79 87.41
C THR A 956 -23.95 -49.71 88.29
N VAL A 957 -23.00 -50.47 87.73
CA VAL A 957 -21.81 -51.02 88.45
C VAL A 957 -20.56 -50.99 87.56
N GLU A 958 -19.44 -50.72 88.22
CA GLU A 958 -18.10 -50.37 87.75
C GLU A 958 -17.20 -51.51 87.18
N THR A 959 -16.38 -51.11 86.20
CA THR A 959 -14.97 -51.43 85.83
C THR A 959 -14.23 -52.72 86.27
N VAL A 960 -13.60 -53.41 85.30
CA VAL A 960 -12.13 -53.59 85.01
C VAL A 960 -11.92 -54.93 84.24
N GLU A 961 -11.07 -54.94 83.17
CA GLU A 961 -10.29 -56.06 82.54
C GLU A 961 -10.24 -55.93 80.98
N THR A 962 -9.13 -55.55 80.34
CA THR A 962 -7.92 -56.29 79.87
C THR A 962 -8.04 -57.09 78.57
N VAL A 963 -7.15 -56.71 77.63
CA VAL A 963 -6.34 -57.52 76.68
C VAL A 963 -7.01 -58.07 75.40
N ALA A 964 -6.54 -57.45 74.30
CA ALA A 964 -6.09 -58.00 73.00
C ALA A 964 -7.02 -58.82 72.08
N THR A 965 -6.86 -58.45 70.79
CA THR A 965 -6.90 -59.26 69.55
C THR A 965 -8.25 -59.77 69.05
N GLU A 966 -8.76 -59.15 67.99
CA GLU A 966 -8.91 -59.67 66.60
C GLU A 966 -9.56 -58.54 65.75
N THR A 967 -9.06 -58.07 64.60
CA THR A 967 -8.89 -58.62 63.23
C THR A 967 -9.88 -57.97 62.23
N ALA A 968 -9.31 -57.15 61.33
CA ALA A 968 -9.63 -56.75 59.92
C ALA A 968 -11.09 -56.78 59.37
N LYS A 969 -11.56 -55.88 58.48
CA LYS A 969 -11.05 -55.35 57.17
C LYS A 969 -12.13 -54.36 56.59
N PRO A 970 -12.03 -53.78 55.36
CA PRO A 970 -11.13 -52.76 54.80
C PRO A 970 -11.77 -51.38 54.49
N GLN A 971 -10.90 -50.35 54.57
CA GLN A 971 -10.59 -49.23 53.65
C GLN A 971 -11.60 -48.69 52.62
N ALA A 972 -11.77 -47.36 52.65
CA ALA A 972 -11.99 -46.52 51.46
C ALA A 972 -11.04 -45.29 51.48
N THR A 973 -10.31 -45.11 50.38
CA THR A 973 -9.39 -44.02 50.02
C THR A 973 -10.20 -42.87 49.37
N PRO A 974 -9.84 -41.57 49.48
CA PRO A 974 -8.94 -40.99 48.48
C PRO A 974 -7.99 -39.87 48.98
N VAL A 975 -6.83 -39.81 48.32
CA VAL A 975 -6.08 -38.60 47.90
C VAL A 975 -5.45 -37.75 49.02
N VAL A 976 -4.17 -38.03 49.27
CA VAL A 976 -3.20 -37.05 49.76
C VAL A 976 -2.30 -36.65 48.60
N THR A 977 -2.28 -35.35 48.33
CA THR A 977 -1.31 -34.64 47.52
C THR A 977 0.00 -34.57 48.30
N GLU A 978 1.04 -35.28 47.85
CA GLU A 978 2.39 -35.12 48.38
C GLU A 978 3.04 -33.87 47.80
N THR A 979 3.28 -32.93 48.71
CA THR A 979 4.26 -31.86 48.63
C THR A 979 5.65 -32.47 48.77
N VAL A 980 6.47 -32.39 47.72
CA VAL A 980 7.91 -32.68 47.78
C VAL A 980 8.66 -31.34 47.90
N GLU A 981 9.43 -31.25 48.96
CA GLU A 981 10.45 -30.24 49.22
C GLU A 981 11.52 -30.24 48.11
N THR A 982 11.82 -29.07 47.55
CA THR A 982 13.10 -28.81 46.89
C THR A 982 13.98 -27.96 47.80
N VAL A 983 15.14 -28.50 48.11
CA VAL A 983 16.25 -27.86 48.79
C VAL A 983 16.83 -26.78 47.88
N ALA A 984 16.94 -25.55 48.37
CA ALA A 984 17.65 -24.45 47.71
C ALA A 984 18.68 -23.87 48.67
N VAL A 985 19.98 -23.94 48.32
CA VAL A 985 21.05 -23.16 48.93
C VAL A 985 22.06 -22.72 47.86
N GLU A 986 22.19 -21.39 47.77
CA GLU A 986 23.26 -20.50 47.25
C GLU A 986 23.99 -20.80 45.94
N THR A 987 23.88 -19.86 44.98
CA THR A 987 24.95 -18.85 44.78
C THR A 987 24.47 -17.63 43.98
N THR A 988 25.06 -16.50 44.36
CA THR A 988 24.95 -15.09 43.94
C THR A 988 24.81 -14.76 42.45
N GLU A 989 23.86 -13.87 42.12
CA GLU A 989 23.96 -12.93 40.99
C GLU A 989 23.79 -11.48 41.49
N THR A 990 24.74 -10.64 41.07
CA THR A 990 24.77 -9.19 41.28
C THR A 990 24.28 -8.51 40.00
N ALA A 991 23.47 -7.47 40.19
CA ALA A 991 22.76 -6.68 39.17
C ALA A 991 23.64 -5.93 38.15
N GLU A 992 23.09 -5.69 36.95
CA GLU A 992 23.18 -4.43 36.19
C GLU A 992 22.13 -4.41 35.03
N PRO A 993 21.82 -3.27 34.36
CA PRO A 993 20.45 -2.79 34.25
C PRO A 993 19.81 -2.81 32.86
N SER A 994 18.52 -2.50 32.88
CA SER A 994 17.53 -2.28 31.83
C SER A 994 17.96 -1.49 30.58
N THR A 995 17.35 -1.80 29.42
CA THR A 995 16.30 -0.95 28.83
C THR A 995 15.44 -1.68 27.78
N GLN A 996 14.12 -1.49 27.92
CA GLN A 996 13.04 -1.95 27.05
C GLN A 996 12.97 -1.15 25.74
N ALA A 997 12.48 -1.78 24.67
CA ALA A 997 11.34 -1.26 23.92
C ALA A 997 10.59 -2.40 23.22
N ALA A 998 9.31 -2.56 23.56
CA ALA A 998 8.38 -3.53 22.99
C ALA A 998 7.83 -3.02 21.64
N SER A 999 7.72 -3.91 20.65
CA SER A 999 6.86 -3.69 19.48
C SER A 999 5.44 -4.19 19.78
N LYS A 1000 4.45 -3.35 19.48
CA LYS A 1000 3.03 -3.71 19.39
C LYS A 1000 2.59 -3.53 17.95
N GLU A 1001 2.09 -4.59 17.34
CA GLU A 1001 1.22 -4.51 16.17
C GLU A 1001 -0.17 -4.06 16.61
N THR A 1002 -0.80 -3.13 15.89
CA THR A 1002 -2.00 -3.40 15.06
C THR A 1002 -2.57 -2.13 14.40
N GLU A 1003 -3.06 -2.35 13.17
CA GLU A 1003 -4.10 -1.62 12.41
C GLU A 1003 -3.75 -0.40 11.51
N THR A 1004 -3.94 -0.64 10.21
CA THR A 1004 -4.20 0.31 9.11
C THR A 1004 -5.60 0.92 9.21
N PRO A 1005 -5.82 2.19 8.80
CA PRO A 1005 -6.27 2.44 7.41
C PRO A 1005 -5.87 3.80 6.78
N GLY A 1006 -5.95 3.88 5.45
CA GLY A 1006 -6.45 5.09 4.76
C GLY A 1006 -5.45 5.93 3.96
N PHE A 1007 -5.81 6.22 2.71
CA PHE A 1007 -5.11 6.93 1.64
C PHE A 1007 -5.22 8.47 1.76
N GLU A 1008 -4.29 9.19 1.11
CA GLU A 1008 -4.24 10.65 0.79
C GLU A 1008 -3.74 11.66 1.85
N VAL A 1009 -2.57 12.27 1.62
CA VAL A 1009 -2.40 13.65 1.12
C VAL A 1009 -0.90 13.93 0.86
N VAL A 1010 -0.62 14.54 -0.29
CA VAL A 1010 0.68 14.93 -0.83
C VAL A 1010 1.09 16.34 -0.32
N PHE A 1011 2.40 16.63 -0.29
CA PHE A 1011 3.10 17.92 -0.08
C PHE A 1011 3.25 18.43 1.37
N ALA A 1012 4.46 18.27 1.96
CA ALA A 1012 5.17 19.29 2.77
C ALA A 1012 6.44 18.73 3.47
N ILE A 1013 7.52 18.45 2.73
CA ILE A 1013 8.85 18.26 3.34
C ILE A 1013 9.91 18.98 2.49
N THR A 1014 9.99 20.29 2.67
CA THR A 1014 11.14 21.10 2.22
C THR A 1014 11.38 22.32 3.12
N GLY A 1015 10.49 22.61 4.08
CA GLY A 1015 10.60 23.79 4.95
C GLY A 1015 11.26 23.58 6.32
N LEU A 1016 11.55 22.34 6.75
CA LEU A 1016 11.98 22.07 8.14
C LEU A 1016 13.48 21.92 8.36
N LEU A 1017 14.29 21.80 7.30
CA LEU A 1017 15.76 21.67 7.42
C LEU A 1017 16.50 23.03 7.50
N ALA A 1018 15.85 24.14 7.13
CA ALA A 1018 16.47 25.47 7.16
C ALA A 1018 16.49 26.13 8.56
N VAL A 1019 15.68 25.65 9.51
CA VAL A 1019 15.56 26.29 10.85
C VAL A 1019 16.55 25.69 11.87
N ALA A 1020 17.05 24.47 11.65
CA ALA A 1020 18.03 23.85 12.56
C ALA A 1020 19.47 24.39 12.37
N TYR A 1021 19.79 24.99 11.23
CA TYR A 1021 21.14 25.54 10.94
C TYR A 1021 21.33 26.98 11.47
N LEU A 1022 20.25 27.75 11.65
CA LEU A 1022 20.32 29.15 12.09
C LEU A 1022 20.42 29.36 13.61
N LEU A 1023 20.27 28.31 14.43
CA LEU A 1023 20.32 28.40 15.90
C LEU A 1023 21.66 27.95 16.53
N ARG A 1024 22.70 27.69 15.73
CA ARG A 1024 24.04 27.32 16.22
C ARG A 1024 25.13 28.37 15.93
N ARG A 1025 24.75 29.65 15.96
CA ARG A 1025 25.72 30.75 16.02
C ARG A 1025 25.21 31.93 16.84
N HIS A 1026 25.09 31.69 18.14
CA HIS A 1026 25.41 32.66 19.18
C HIS A 1026 26.31 31.98 20.22
#